data_AF-A0A1I4GX60-F1
#
_entry.id   AF-A0A1I4GX60-F1
#
_cell.length_a   1.000
_cell.length_b   1.000
_cell.length_c   1.000
_cell.angle_alpha   90.00
_cell.angle_beta   90.00
_cell.angle_gamma   90.00
#
_symmetry.space_group_name_H-M   'P 1'
#
loop_
_entity.id
_entity.type
_entity.pdbx_description
1 polymer ?
#
loop_
_entity_poly.entity_id
_entity_poly.type
_entity_poly.pdbx_seq_one_letter_code
_entity_poly.pdbx_strand_id
1 'polypeptide(L)'
;MSQLSSRRIRVHALAAATAAVLASSMIAAPAFAAGRVNLAGLQSSEKVQRFIVKFKDGSAPTTNASTLQRSLSTAASTAGAGKALGIRSLRRTALGAEVVRSDRALDHVEAESLMRQIAADANVEYVEVDKLNHAFLTPNDTRYSEQWGYSGTYGIKANQAWDVTNGSGSVVAVLDTGITSHSDLSANILPGYDFIIDTTVSNDGNGRDSDPSDPGDWVSANQCGGTHAAQGSSWHGTHVAGTIAAVTNNAKGVAGVAYGAKIVPVRVLGTCGGYDSDIADAIIWASGGTVSGVPANANPAEVINLSLGGSGACGTTTQNAINSAVSRGTTLVIAAGNDNVNVSNASPANCNNVIAVASITSTGARSSFSNYGALIDIAAPGSNILSTLNSGSTTPGSETYASYNGTSMATPHVAGVVALMQAVATTPKTPAEIESIIKANVTAFPSTPSQSIGPGILNAKAAVDAVNGTTPPPTGVLTNGTPVTGLSGSAGTELRYTLVVPAGASGLKFVTAGGSGDADLFVKFGSAPTTASYDCKSEGSTNAETCNIATAQAGTYHVLVRGYSTFSGASLTGSYTTGGGGTQTYSNTTDYTISDNATVDSPITVSGRSGNAPSNASVTVAIVHTYQGDLKVDLVAPDGSLYNIHNRTGGSADNVAKTVTLNLSTEALNGTWKLRVNDNAGGDTGYINSWSVTF
;
A
#
# COMPACT_ATOMS: atom_id res chain seq x y z
N MET A 1 63.57 -57.91 7.54
CA MET A 1 62.73 -58.85 8.35
C MET A 1 62.41 -58.11 9.65
N SER A 2 61.15 -57.99 10.10
CA SER A 2 60.19 -59.05 10.48
C SER A 2 60.66 -59.77 11.76
N GLN A 3 59.90 -59.84 12.87
CA GLN A 3 58.52 -59.38 13.12
C GLN A 3 58.19 -59.20 14.63
N LEU A 4 56.93 -58.83 14.89
CA LEU A 4 56.02 -59.11 16.04
C LEU A 4 56.36 -60.41 16.83
N SER A 5 55.89 -60.68 18.07
CA SER A 5 54.83 -60.13 18.97
C SER A 5 55.32 -60.34 20.45
N SER A 6 54.60 -60.52 21.58
CA SER A 6 53.21 -60.65 22.06
C SER A 6 53.24 -60.61 23.63
N ARG A 7 52.21 -60.70 24.52
CA ARG A 7 50.72 -60.76 24.52
C ARG A 7 50.25 -60.53 25.99
N ARG A 8 49.12 -59.83 26.28
CA ARG A 8 48.26 -60.05 27.50
C ARG A 8 46.93 -59.27 27.41
N ILE A 9 46.00 -59.50 28.36
CA ILE A 9 44.53 -59.48 28.13
C ILE A 9 43.73 -58.85 29.30
N ARG A 10 42.86 -57.86 28.97
CA ARG A 10 41.62 -57.38 29.68
C ARG A 10 41.80 -56.90 31.16
N VAL A 11 40.95 -56.08 31.80
CA VAL A 11 39.46 -55.97 31.84
C VAL A 11 39.01 -54.51 32.17
N HIS A 12 37.81 -54.13 31.70
CA HIS A 12 36.93 -52.97 32.02
C HIS A 12 37.46 -51.68 32.70
N ALA A 13 37.10 -50.51 32.15
CA ALA A 13 36.09 -49.56 32.71
C ALA A 13 36.27 -48.10 32.22
N LEU A 14 35.21 -47.30 32.45
CA LEU A 14 35.13 -45.83 32.43
C LEU A 14 35.16 -45.08 31.08
N ALA A 15 34.35 -44.03 31.00
CA ALA A 15 34.25 -43.11 29.88
C ALA A 15 34.80 -41.73 30.26
N ALA A 16 35.68 -41.18 29.42
CA ALA A 16 36.09 -39.78 29.40
C ALA A 16 36.80 -39.45 28.06
N ALA A 17 36.86 -38.15 27.73
CA ALA A 17 37.69 -37.56 26.66
C ALA A 17 37.27 -37.80 25.17
N THR A 18 36.19 -37.15 24.74
CA THR A 18 36.04 -36.64 23.35
C THR A 18 35.59 -35.18 23.35
N ALA A 19 36.51 -34.28 23.71
CA ALA A 19 36.29 -32.83 23.77
C ALA A 19 37.55 -32.06 23.34
N ALA A 20 38.11 -32.39 22.16
CA ALA A 20 39.42 -31.86 21.72
C ALA A 20 39.60 -31.69 20.19
N VAL A 21 38.53 -31.79 19.38
CA VAL A 21 38.61 -31.59 17.91
C VAL A 21 37.38 -30.85 17.39
N LEU A 22 37.37 -29.51 17.44
CA LEU A 22 36.47 -28.62 16.68
C LEU A 22 36.89 -27.13 16.81
N ALA A 23 38.12 -26.81 16.40
CA ALA A 23 38.70 -25.47 16.60
C ALA A 23 39.54 -24.93 15.42
N SER A 24 39.23 -25.35 14.17
CA SER A 24 40.01 -24.95 12.98
C SER A 24 39.19 -24.77 11.68
N SER A 25 38.04 -24.05 11.72
CA SER A 25 37.34 -23.66 10.48
C SER A 25 36.36 -22.48 10.60
N MET A 26 36.67 -21.46 11.39
CA MET A 26 36.02 -20.14 11.26
C MET A 26 36.94 -19.20 10.47
N ILE A 27 36.58 -18.93 9.21
CA ILE A 27 37.20 -17.84 8.44
C ILE A 27 36.61 -16.54 8.97
N ALA A 28 37.26 -15.95 9.97
CA ALA A 28 36.94 -14.62 10.46
C ALA A 28 37.25 -13.61 9.35
N ALA A 29 36.22 -13.09 8.69
CA ALA A 29 36.36 -11.90 7.85
C ALA A 29 36.91 -10.76 8.72
N PRO A 30 37.99 -10.07 8.33
CA PRO A 30 38.66 -9.11 9.21
C PRO A 30 37.74 -7.93 9.52
N ALA A 31 37.52 -7.66 10.82
CA ALA A 31 36.65 -6.59 11.31
C ALA A 31 37.03 -5.17 10.82
N PHE A 32 38.23 -5.00 10.25
CA PHE A 32 38.77 -3.75 9.69
C PHE A 32 38.07 -3.22 8.42
N ALA A 33 37.12 -3.97 7.85
CA ALA A 33 36.37 -3.57 6.64
C ALA A 33 35.01 -2.90 6.94
N ALA A 34 34.42 -3.11 8.12
CA ALA A 34 33.02 -2.76 8.40
C ALA A 34 32.72 -1.25 8.26
N GLY A 35 33.67 -0.38 8.61
CA GLY A 35 33.53 1.08 8.51
C GLY A 35 33.84 1.69 7.13
N ARG A 36 34.07 0.89 6.09
CA ARG A 36 34.47 1.37 4.74
C ARG A 36 33.45 1.10 3.64
N VAL A 37 32.32 0.46 3.95
CA VAL A 37 31.28 0.12 2.97
C VAL A 37 30.03 0.94 3.27
N ASN A 38 29.69 1.89 2.40
CA ASN A 38 28.45 2.66 2.52
C ASN A 38 27.31 1.98 1.74
N LEU A 39 26.55 1.11 2.43
CA LEU A 39 25.40 0.42 1.85
C LEU A 39 24.11 1.26 1.82
N ALA A 40 24.08 2.46 2.41
CA ALA A 40 22.90 3.35 2.35
C ALA A 40 22.60 3.88 0.93
N GLY A 41 23.47 3.55 -0.03
CA GLY A 41 23.27 3.77 -1.46
C GLY A 41 22.63 2.62 -2.24
N LEU A 42 22.43 1.45 -1.63
CA LEU A 42 22.04 0.22 -2.32
C LEU A 42 20.59 -0.17 -1.95
N GLN A 43 19.64 0.01 -2.87
CA GLN A 43 18.25 -0.40 -2.64
C GLN A 43 18.00 -1.85 -3.07
N SER A 44 17.08 -2.53 -2.39
CA SER A 44 16.81 -3.96 -2.57
C SER A 44 16.18 -4.35 -3.91
N SER A 45 15.59 -3.39 -4.63
CA SER A 45 14.96 -3.55 -5.94
C SER A 45 15.82 -3.08 -7.12
N GLU A 46 16.90 -2.34 -6.89
CA GLU A 46 17.69 -1.70 -7.96
C GLU A 46 18.82 -2.60 -8.46
N LYS A 47 19.04 -2.63 -9.78
CA LYS A 47 20.22 -3.23 -10.40
C LYS A 47 21.28 -2.17 -10.65
N VAL A 48 22.37 -2.19 -9.89
CA VAL A 48 23.44 -1.19 -9.96
C VAL A 48 24.58 -1.63 -10.87
N GLN A 49 25.28 -0.68 -11.48
CA GLN A 49 26.43 -0.98 -12.35
C GLN A 49 27.65 -0.06 -12.11
N ARG A 50 27.50 1.02 -11.34
CA ARG A 50 28.57 1.99 -11.08
C ARG A 50 28.77 2.17 -9.58
N PHE A 51 30.02 2.35 -9.19
CA PHE A 51 30.46 2.50 -7.80
C PHE A 51 31.51 3.60 -7.71
N ILE A 52 31.60 4.24 -6.55
CA ILE A 52 32.64 5.23 -6.21
C ILE A 52 33.57 4.56 -5.20
N VAL A 53 34.87 4.53 -5.51
CA VAL A 53 35.90 3.90 -4.67
C VAL A 53 36.98 4.92 -4.35
N LYS A 54 37.02 5.45 -3.13
CA LYS A 54 38.14 6.27 -2.66
C LYS A 54 39.23 5.34 -2.16
N PHE A 55 40.41 5.46 -2.76
CA PHE A 55 41.65 4.93 -2.21
C PHE A 55 42.33 6.02 -1.38
N LYS A 56 42.99 5.60 -0.30
CA LYS A 56 43.76 6.49 0.59
C LYS A 56 44.82 7.23 -0.20
N ASP A 57 44.98 8.53 0.04
CA ASP A 57 45.90 9.35 -0.73
C ASP A 57 47.36 8.86 -0.59
N GLY A 58 48.08 8.86 -1.72
CA GLY A 58 49.44 8.31 -1.82
C GLY A 58 49.53 6.78 -1.93
N SER A 59 48.43 6.03 -1.76
CA SER A 59 48.44 4.57 -1.94
C SER A 59 48.69 4.16 -3.40
N ALA A 60 49.24 2.96 -3.63
CA ALA A 60 49.65 2.53 -4.96
C ALA A 60 48.54 2.51 -6.05
N PRO A 61 47.25 2.24 -5.75
CA PRO A 61 46.16 2.43 -6.70
C PRO A 61 45.94 3.90 -7.14
N THR A 62 46.28 4.88 -6.31
CA THR A 62 46.16 6.32 -6.68
C THR A 62 47.21 6.73 -7.71
N THR A 63 48.39 6.12 -7.70
CA THR A 63 49.54 6.51 -8.54
C THR A 63 49.83 5.57 -9.71
N ASN A 64 49.27 4.34 -9.73
CA ASN A 64 49.55 3.35 -10.77
C ASN A 64 48.27 2.65 -11.27
N ALA A 65 47.91 2.91 -12.53
CA ALA A 65 46.72 2.37 -13.18
C ALA A 65 46.70 0.82 -13.27
N SER A 66 47.86 0.17 -13.43
CA SER A 66 47.96 -1.29 -13.45
C SER A 66 47.75 -1.90 -12.06
N THR A 67 48.12 -1.20 -10.99
CA THR A 67 47.83 -1.61 -9.61
C THR A 67 46.35 -1.39 -9.26
N LEU A 68 45.79 -0.25 -9.69
CA LEU A 68 44.35 0.05 -9.58
C LEU A 68 43.48 -1.02 -10.27
N GLN A 69 43.73 -1.29 -11.55
CA GLN A 69 42.98 -2.30 -12.29
C GLN A 69 43.16 -3.70 -11.68
N ARG A 70 44.34 -4.04 -11.12
CA ARG A 70 44.55 -5.31 -10.41
C ARG A 70 43.72 -5.41 -9.13
N SER A 71 43.73 -4.38 -8.28
CA SER A 71 42.91 -4.31 -7.05
C SER A 71 41.42 -4.53 -7.37
N LEU A 72 40.88 -3.77 -8.32
CA LEU A 72 39.49 -3.91 -8.76
C LEU A 72 39.20 -5.30 -9.33
N SER A 73 40.08 -5.84 -10.17
CA SER A 73 39.89 -7.18 -10.78
C SER A 73 39.88 -8.29 -9.74
N THR A 74 40.74 -8.22 -8.71
CA THR A 74 40.76 -9.18 -7.59
C THR A 74 39.47 -9.14 -6.77
N ALA A 75 38.94 -7.94 -6.50
CA ALA A 75 37.66 -7.81 -5.81
C ALA A 75 36.52 -8.41 -6.63
N ALA A 76 36.45 -8.10 -7.93
CA ALA A 76 35.43 -8.60 -8.84
C ALA A 76 35.47 -10.13 -9.04
N SER A 77 36.66 -10.73 -9.19
CA SER A 77 36.81 -12.18 -9.31
C SER A 77 36.37 -12.94 -8.05
N THR A 78 36.44 -12.29 -6.88
CA THR A 78 36.01 -12.86 -5.60
C THR A 78 34.51 -12.61 -5.35
N ALA A 79 33.96 -11.52 -5.87
CA ALA A 79 32.58 -11.11 -5.66
C ALA A 79 31.56 -11.82 -6.56
N GLY A 80 31.95 -12.26 -7.77
CA GLY A 80 31.06 -12.70 -8.84
C GLY A 80 30.20 -13.95 -8.61
N ALA A 81 30.30 -14.61 -7.43
CA ALA A 81 29.45 -15.73 -7.02
C ALA A 81 29.36 -16.89 -8.05
N GLY A 82 30.48 -17.22 -8.69
CA GLY A 82 30.57 -18.26 -9.73
C GLY A 82 30.24 -17.79 -11.15
N LYS A 83 29.72 -16.57 -11.33
CA LYS A 83 29.58 -15.91 -12.62
C LYS A 83 30.84 -15.08 -12.90
N ALA A 84 31.19 -14.90 -14.19
CA ALA A 84 32.17 -13.90 -14.56
C ALA A 84 31.69 -12.48 -14.18
N LEU A 85 32.63 -11.65 -13.73
CA LEU A 85 32.41 -10.26 -13.38
C LEU A 85 33.66 -9.44 -13.72
N GLY A 86 33.59 -8.68 -14.81
CA GLY A 86 34.56 -7.67 -15.16
C GLY A 86 34.26 -6.35 -14.47
N ILE A 87 35.30 -5.58 -14.14
CA ILE A 87 35.20 -4.22 -13.60
C ILE A 87 36.31 -3.36 -14.18
N ARG A 88 36.04 -2.07 -14.39
CA ARG A 88 37.02 -1.10 -14.88
C ARG A 88 36.82 0.29 -14.28
N SER A 89 37.90 1.07 -14.22
CA SER A 89 37.78 2.52 -14.05
C SER A 89 37.03 3.15 -15.23
N LEU A 90 36.24 4.17 -14.95
CA LEU A 90 35.71 5.12 -15.93
C LEU A 90 36.48 6.45 -15.87
N ARG A 91 36.66 7.00 -14.67
CA ARG A 91 37.36 8.26 -14.40
C ARG A 91 37.61 8.43 -12.90
N ARG A 92 38.54 9.32 -12.55
CA ARG A 92 38.64 9.89 -11.20
C ARG A 92 37.70 11.08 -11.02
N THR A 93 37.23 11.31 -9.80
CA THR A 93 36.48 12.51 -9.38
C THR A 93 37.44 13.62 -8.93
N ALA A 94 36.94 14.86 -8.81
CA ALA A 94 37.73 15.98 -8.30
C ALA A 94 38.20 15.79 -6.83
N LEU A 95 37.55 14.91 -6.06
CA LEU A 95 37.91 14.55 -4.68
C LEU A 95 38.86 13.33 -4.61
N GLY A 96 39.38 12.87 -5.75
CA GLY A 96 40.36 11.78 -5.82
C GLY A 96 39.77 10.36 -5.73
N ALA A 97 38.45 10.20 -5.64
CA ALA A 97 37.80 8.89 -5.69
C ALA A 97 37.66 8.38 -7.13
N GLU A 98 37.79 7.07 -7.34
CA GLU A 98 37.70 6.44 -8.65
C GLU A 98 36.26 5.98 -8.93
N VAL A 99 35.69 6.42 -10.05
CA VAL A 99 34.39 5.93 -10.54
C VAL A 99 34.63 4.66 -11.34
N VAL A 100 34.07 3.54 -10.90
CA VAL A 100 34.25 2.22 -11.51
C VAL A 100 32.92 1.67 -12.01
N ARG A 101 32.96 0.85 -13.07
CA ARG A 101 31.78 0.22 -13.67
C ARG A 101 32.01 -1.27 -13.89
N SER A 102 31.03 -2.09 -13.48
CA SER A 102 30.99 -3.52 -13.80
C SER A 102 30.55 -3.75 -15.25
N ASP A 103 31.00 -4.83 -15.87
CA ASP A 103 30.64 -5.19 -17.26
C ASP A 103 29.13 -5.44 -17.43
N ARG A 104 28.51 -6.06 -16.42
CA ARG A 104 27.06 -6.29 -16.29
C ARG A 104 26.48 -5.57 -15.07
N ALA A 105 25.18 -5.28 -15.09
CA ALA A 105 24.46 -4.83 -13.90
C ALA A 105 24.37 -5.96 -12.85
N LEU A 106 24.36 -5.56 -11.58
CA LEU A 106 24.42 -6.43 -10.40
C LEU A 106 23.16 -6.23 -9.55
N ASP A 107 22.61 -7.30 -9.00
CA ASP A 107 21.59 -7.21 -7.96
C ASP A 107 22.20 -6.76 -6.60
N HIS A 108 21.35 -6.50 -5.60
CA HIS A 108 21.80 -6.07 -4.26
C HIS A 108 22.84 -7.01 -3.63
N VAL A 109 22.72 -8.34 -3.82
CA VAL A 109 23.65 -9.31 -3.19
C VAL A 109 24.98 -9.32 -3.93
N GLU A 110 24.95 -9.31 -5.27
CA GLU A 110 26.15 -9.21 -6.10
C GLU A 110 26.89 -7.87 -5.91
N ALA A 111 26.15 -6.78 -5.75
CA ALA A 111 26.69 -5.44 -5.52
C ALA A 111 27.26 -5.29 -4.10
N GLU A 112 26.54 -5.72 -3.06
CA GLU A 112 27.05 -5.73 -1.68
C GLU A 112 28.31 -6.60 -1.57
N SER A 113 28.30 -7.79 -2.20
CA SER A 113 29.48 -8.66 -2.31
C SER A 113 30.66 -7.91 -2.94
N LEU A 114 30.46 -7.25 -4.10
CA LEU A 114 31.51 -6.48 -4.76
C LEU A 114 32.04 -5.34 -3.89
N MET A 115 31.16 -4.57 -3.25
CA MET A 115 31.56 -3.47 -2.37
C MET A 115 32.33 -3.98 -1.14
N ARG A 116 31.92 -5.09 -0.53
CA ARG A 116 32.66 -5.72 0.58
C ARG A 116 34.03 -6.25 0.15
N GLN A 117 34.15 -6.82 -1.05
CA GLN A 117 35.45 -7.27 -1.58
C GLN A 117 36.36 -6.10 -1.97
N ILE A 118 35.83 -4.99 -2.48
CA ILE A 118 36.61 -3.75 -2.72
C ILE A 118 37.13 -3.19 -1.38
N ALA A 119 36.28 -3.10 -0.36
CA ALA A 119 36.67 -2.61 0.98
C ALA A 119 37.65 -3.52 1.75
N ALA A 120 37.87 -4.75 1.29
CA ALA A 120 38.88 -5.64 1.84
C ALA A 120 40.31 -5.23 1.48
N ASP A 121 40.52 -4.43 0.42
CA ASP A 121 41.82 -3.84 0.12
C ASP A 121 42.20 -2.82 1.22
N ALA A 122 43.37 -3.02 1.84
CA ALA A 122 43.90 -2.14 2.87
C ALA A 122 44.10 -0.69 2.38
N ASN A 123 44.24 -0.47 1.07
CA ASN A 123 44.37 0.83 0.42
C ASN A 123 43.04 1.57 0.22
N VAL A 124 41.89 0.87 0.24
CA VAL A 124 40.57 1.52 0.13
C VAL A 124 40.24 2.26 1.42
N GLU A 125 39.70 3.47 1.25
CA GLU A 125 39.21 4.35 2.31
C GLU A 125 37.70 4.16 2.48
N TYR A 126 36.94 4.29 1.39
CA TYR A 126 35.52 3.95 1.33
C TYR A 126 35.10 3.45 -0.07
N VAL A 127 33.98 2.73 -0.12
CA VAL A 127 33.26 2.38 -1.34
C VAL A 127 31.75 2.53 -1.19
N GLU A 128 31.11 3.11 -2.20
CA GLU A 128 29.67 3.39 -2.25
C GLU A 128 29.09 3.23 -3.67
N VAL A 129 27.76 3.26 -3.79
CA VAL A 129 27.04 3.19 -5.09
C VAL A 129 27.03 4.56 -5.76
N ASP A 130 27.38 4.60 -7.05
CA ASP A 130 27.32 5.81 -7.89
C ASP A 130 25.89 5.97 -8.44
N LYS A 131 25.02 6.59 -7.63
CA LYS A 131 23.57 6.70 -7.88
C LYS A 131 23.24 7.45 -9.17
N LEU A 132 22.28 6.92 -9.93
CA LEU A 132 21.61 7.66 -11.00
C LEU A 132 20.49 8.51 -10.39
N ASN A 133 20.73 9.81 -10.23
CA ASN A 133 19.70 10.75 -9.77
C ASN A 133 18.91 11.29 -10.97
N HIS A 134 17.59 11.30 -10.85
CA HIS A 134 16.67 11.87 -11.84
C HIS A 134 16.22 13.28 -11.43
N ALA A 135 15.76 14.08 -12.39
CA ALA A 135 15.08 15.35 -12.11
C ALA A 135 13.57 15.08 -12.01
N PHE A 136 12.95 15.46 -10.89
CA PHE A 136 11.50 15.32 -10.69
C PHE A 136 10.73 16.27 -11.59
N LEU A 137 9.70 15.80 -12.29
CA LEU A 137 8.81 16.70 -13.01
C LEU A 137 7.94 17.49 -12.02
N THR A 138 8.26 18.78 -11.87
CA THR A 138 7.41 19.75 -11.17
C THR A 138 6.75 20.66 -12.21
N PRO A 139 5.41 20.62 -12.37
CA PRO A 139 4.70 21.52 -13.25
C PRO A 139 4.99 23.01 -13.01
N ASN A 140 5.00 23.80 -14.09
CA ASN A 140 5.24 25.25 -14.04
C ASN A 140 3.94 26.08 -13.92
N ASP A 141 2.79 25.41 -13.85
CA ASP A 141 1.44 25.97 -13.90
C ASP A 141 1.13 26.80 -12.64
N THR A 142 0.57 28.00 -12.81
CA THR A 142 0.67 29.07 -11.80
C THR A 142 -0.05 28.78 -10.47
N ARG A 143 -0.97 27.82 -10.44
CA ARG A 143 -1.72 27.38 -9.24
C ARG A 143 -1.49 25.91 -8.88
N TYR A 144 -0.52 25.22 -9.51
CA TYR A 144 -0.20 23.82 -9.19
C TYR A 144 0.15 23.61 -7.70
N SER A 145 0.77 24.60 -7.05
CA SER A 145 1.08 24.59 -5.62
C SER A 145 -0.15 24.54 -4.69
N GLU A 146 -1.34 24.88 -5.20
CA GLU A 146 -2.61 24.78 -4.47
C GLU A 146 -3.28 23.40 -4.64
N GLN A 147 -2.88 22.62 -5.65
CA GLN A 147 -3.44 21.30 -5.96
C GLN A 147 -2.88 20.20 -5.06
N TRP A 148 -3.17 20.30 -3.76
CA TRP A 148 -2.71 19.37 -2.72
C TRP A 148 -2.95 17.89 -3.05
N GLY A 149 -4.03 17.61 -3.79
CA GLY A 149 -4.46 16.27 -4.18
C GLY A 149 -3.44 15.50 -5.01
N TYR A 150 -2.47 16.16 -5.66
CA TYR A 150 -1.50 15.49 -6.52
C TYR A 150 -0.23 15.04 -5.79
N SER A 151 0.33 15.90 -4.93
CA SER A 151 1.67 15.71 -4.33
C SER A 151 1.70 15.74 -2.79
N GLY A 152 0.61 16.16 -2.14
CA GLY A 152 0.52 16.23 -0.67
C GLY A 152 0.62 14.86 0.02
N THR A 153 0.78 14.86 1.34
CA THR A 153 0.94 13.65 2.17
C THR A 153 -0.09 12.57 1.85
N TYR A 154 -1.36 12.97 1.77
CA TYR A 154 -2.50 12.10 1.43
C TYR A 154 -3.06 12.38 0.02
N GLY A 155 -2.30 13.07 -0.83
CA GLY A 155 -2.55 13.18 -2.27
C GLY A 155 -2.07 11.94 -3.04
N ILE A 156 -2.50 11.81 -4.28
CA ILE A 156 -2.42 10.57 -5.08
C ILE A 156 -1.04 10.25 -5.65
N LYS A 157 -0.02 11.07 -5.40
CA LYS A 157 1.36 10.93 -5.93
C LYS A 157 1.43 10.98 -7.46
N ALA A 158 0.54 11.74 -8.10
CA ALA A 158 0.53 11.93 -9.56
C ALA A 158 1.86 12.51 -10.06
N ASN A 159 2.47 13.40 -9.28
CA ASN A 159 3.78 13.99 -9.58
C ASN A 159 4.95 12.99 -9.65
N GLN A 160 4.78 11.77 -9.10
CA GLN A 160 5.75 10.69 -9.24
C GLN A 160 5.39 9.77 -10.41
N ALA A 161 4.11 9.67 -10.78
CA ALA A 161 3.66 8.94 -11.97
C ALA A 161 4.05 9.67 -13.27
N TRP A 162 4.11 10.99 -13.25
CA TRP A 162 4.54 11.82 -14.39
C TRP A 162 6.01 11.64 -14.79
N ASP A 163 6.86 11.12 -13.90
CA ASP A 163 8.21 10.68 -14.25
C ASP A 163 8.21 9.40 -15.13
N VAL A 164 7.04 8.76 -15.32
CA VAL A 164 6.82 7.55 -16.15
C VAL A 164 5.88 7.82 -17.33
N THR A 165 4.76 8.51 -17.11
CA THR A 165 3.70 8.74 -18.13
C THR A 165 2.84 9.95 -17.81
N ASN A 166 2.31 10.59 -18.86
CA ASN A 166 1.33 11.68 -18.76
C ASN A 166 -0.08 11.29 -19.26
N GLY A 167 -0.32 10.03 -19.65
CA GLY A 167 -1.60 9.59 -20.23
C GLY A 167 -1.75 9.82 -21.73
N SER A 168 -0.68 10.21 -22.43
CA SER A 168 -0.70 10.38 -23.90
C SER A 168 -1.20 9.12 -24.60
N GLY A 169 -2.21 9.29 -25.45
CA GLY A 169 -2.82 8.21 -26.23
C GLY A 169 -4.16 7.72 -25.68
N SER A 170 -4.44 7.95 -24.38
CA SER A 170 -5.71 7.54 -23.77
C SER A 170 -6.84 8.55 -23.93
N VAL A 171 -8.06 8.05 -24.06
CA VAL A 171 -9.31 8.81 -24.16
C VAL A 171 -10.20 8.57 -22.95
N VAL A 172 -10.62 9.64 -22.29
CA VAL A 172 -11.54 9.65 -21.14
C VAL A 172 -12.82 10.39 -21.52
N ALA A 173 -13.98 9.77 -21.35
CA ALA A 173 -15.27 10.45 -21.46
C ALA A 173 -15.70 11.03 -20.12
N VAL A 174 -16.20 12.27 -20.13
CA VAL A 174 -16.74 12.97 -18.95
C VAL A 174 -18.24 13.10 -19.15
N LEU A 175 -19.03 12.30 -18.43
CA LEU A 175 -20.50 12.30 -18.50
C LEU A 175 -21.04 13.21 -17.39
N ASP A 176 -21.37 14.46 -17.75
CA ASP A 176 -21.56 15.56 -16.81
C ASP A 176 -22.43 16.71 -17.39
N THR A 177 -22.30 17.95 -16.90
CA THR A 177 -23.05 19.15 -17.36
C THR A 177 -22.69 19.65 -18.77
N GLY A 178 -21.69 19.06 -19.41
CA GLY A 178 -21.08 19.53 -20.66
C GLY A 178 -19.70 20.14 -20.42
N ILE A 179 -19.27 21.04 -21.32
CA ILE A 179 -17.98 21.72 -21.23
C ILE A 179 -18.09 23.22 -21.57
N THR A 180 -17.37 24.07 -20.84
CA THR A 180 -17.19 25.49 -21.23
C THR A 180 -15.85 25.71 -21.93
N SER A 181 -15.78 26.73 -22.79
CA SER A 181 -14.53 27.09 -23.45
C SER A 181 -13.50 27.58 -22.43
N HIS A 182 -12.43 26.81 -22.24
CA HIS A 182 -11.38 27.07 -21.28
C HIS A 182 -10.01 26.77 -21.91
N SER A 183 -9.12 27.76 -21.97
CA SER A 183 -7.83 27.64 -22.69
C SER A 183 -6.90 26.58 -22.11
N ASP A 184 -6.99 26.36 -20.80
CA ASP A 184 -6.29 25.31 -20.05
C ASP A 184 -6.85 23.89 -20.31
N LEU A 185 -7.84 23.76 -21.20
CA LEU A 185 -8.45 22.50 -21.65
C LEU A 185 -8.46 22.36 -23.17
N SER A 186 -8.50 23.45 -23.94
CA SER A 186 -8.79 23.42 -25.39
C SER A 186 -7.88 22.50 -26.23
N ALA A 187 -6.64 22.24 -25.81
CA ALA A 187 -5.73 21.32 -26.50
C ALA A 187 -6.02 19.83 -26.25
N ASN A 188 -6.82 19.51 -25.22
CA ASN A 188 -7.14 18.15 -24.79
C ASN A 188 -8.62 17.76 -24.99
N ILE A 189 -9.51 18.69 -25.32
CA ILE A 189 -10.91 18.39 -25.68
C ILE A 189 -10.99 17.79 -27.10
N LEU A 190 -11.79 16.73 -27.25
CA LEU A 190 -12.23 16.12 -28.52
C LEU A 190 -13.71 16.43 -28.77
N PRO A 191 -14.22 16.23 -30.00
CA PRO A 191 -15.65 16.31 -30.30
C PRO A 191 -16.46 15.38 -29.37
N GLY A 192 -17.51 15.94 -28.78
CA GLY A 192 -18.42 15.27 -27.86
C GLY A 192 -19.84 15.13 -28.40
N TYR A 193 -20.81 14.95 -27.50
CA TYR A 193 -22.24 14.84 -27.83
C TYR A 193 -23.10 15.19 -26.61
N ASP A 194 -24.30 15.72 -26.84
CA ASP A 194 -25.33 15.92 -25.81
C ASP A 194 -26.39 14.80 -25.91
N PHE A 195 -26.72 14.19 -24.78
CA PHE A 195 -27.74 13.14 -24.68
C PHE A 195 -29.06 13.61 -24.06
N ILE A 196 -29.13 14.84 -23.54
CA ILE A 196 -30.35 15.40 -22.95
C ILE A 196 -31.39 15.59 -24.05
N ILE A 197 -32.54 14.93 -23.92
CA ILE A 197 -33.65 15.04 -24.89
C ILE A 197 -34.74 16.02 -24.45
N ASP A 198 -34.79 16.36 -23.16
CA ASP A 198 -35.76 17.30 -22.59
C ASP A 198 -35.23 18.74 -22.67
N THR A 199 -35.86 19.56 -23.52
CA THR A 199 -35.49 20.97 -23.75
C THR A 199 -35.63 21.85 -22.51
N THR A 200 -36.33 21.39 -21.48
CA THR A 200 -36.48 22.10 -20.19
C THR A 200 -35.39 21.76 -19.18
N VAL A 201 -34.66 20.67 -19.41
CA VAL A 201 -33.44 20.28 -18.67
C VAL A 201 -32.20 20.81 -19.40
N SER A 202 -32.19 20.77 -20.74
CA SER A 202 -31.01 21.10 -21.55
C SER A 202 -30.66 22.61 -21.51
N ASN A 203 -31.64 23.52 -21.45
CA ASN A 203 -31.43 24.97 -21.22
C ASN A 203 -30.64 25.71 -22.34
N ASP A 204 -30.46 25.06 -23.50
CA ASP A 204 -29.83 25.54 -24.74
C ASP A 204 -30.85 25.92 -25.82
N GLY A 205 -32.02 25.26 -25.82
CA GLY A 205 -33.11 25.44 -26.79
C GLY A 205 -33.25 24.32 -27.82
N ASN A 206 -32.43 23.28 -27.74
CA ASN A 206 -32.46 22.07 -28.57
C ASN A 206 -32.45 20.81 -27.68
N GLY A 207 -32.09 19.67 -28.24
CA GLY A 207 -31.89 18.41 -27.53
C GLY A 207 -31.20 17.40 -28.44
N ARG A 208 -30.49 16.44 -27.85
CA ARG A 208 -29.67 15.40 -28.49
C ARG A 208 -28.99 15.79 -29.82
N ASP A 209 -27.88 16.51 -29.74
CA ASP A 209 -27.01 16.76 -30.89
C ASP A 209 -25.49 16.76 -30.54
N SER A 210 -24.66 17.19 -31.49
CA SER A 210 -23.19 17.13 -31.39
C SER A 210 -22.53 18.35 -30.72
N ASP A 211 -23.28 19.22 -30.04
CA ASP A 211 -22.72 20.32 -29.24
C ASP A 211 -22.71 19.97 -27.73
N PRO A 212 -21.59 19.48 -27.17
CA PRO A 212 -21.45 19.15 -25.75
C PRO A 212 -21.22 20.38 -24.86
N SER A 213 -21.45 21.60 -25.36
CA SER A 213 -21.25 22.84 -24.61
C SER A 213 -22.14 22.88 -23.36
N ASP A 214 -21.64 23.48 -22.29
CA ASP A 214 -22.42 23.74 -21.07
C ASP A 214 -23.06 25.16 -21.17
N PRO A 215 -24.38 25.28 -21.39
CA PRO A 215 -25.10 26.56 -21.36
C PRO A 215 -25.39 27.04 -19.93
N GLY A 216 -25.21 26.17 -18.93
CA GLY A 216 -25.50 26.41 -17.52
C GLY A 216 -26.69 25.59 -16.98
N ASP A 217 -26.44 24.89 -15.88
CA ASP A 217 -27.37 24.07 -15.11
C ASP A 217 -28.13 24.83 -14.00
N TRP A 218 -28.02 26.16 -13.97
CA TRP A 218 -28.67 27.03 -12.96
C TRP A 218 -30.17 26.74 -12.76
N VAL A 219 -30.64 26.99 -11.54
CA VAL A 219 -32.03 26.71 -11.12
C VAL A 219 -32.65 27.89 -10.37
N SER A 220 -33.91 28.17 -10.67
CA SER A 220 -34.76 29.08 -9.87
C SER A 220 -35.17 28.42 -8.55
N ALA A 221 -35.56 29.23 -7.56
CA ALA A 221 -36.00 28.71 -6.27
C ALA A 221 -37.21 27.76 -6.43
N ASN A 222 -37.11 26.57 -5.82
CA ASN A 222 -38.10 25.46 -5.90
C ASN A 222 -38.35 24.89 -7.31
N GLN A 223 -37.55 25.24 -8.34
CA GLN A 223 -37.76 24.76 -9.72
C GLN A 223 -37.67 23.23 -9.85
N CYS A 224 -36.82 22.59 -9.03
CA CYS A 224 -36.61 21.14 -9.04
C CYS A 224 -37.55 20.39 -8.06
N GLY A 225 -38.60 21.07 -7.58
CA GLY A 225 -39.49 20.56 -6.54
C GLY A 225 -38.92 20.71 -5.12
N GLY A 226 -39.77 20.46 -4.12
CA GLY A 226 -39.42 20.70 -2.72
C GLY A 226 -39.24 22.18 -2.39
N THR A 227 -38.40 22.47 -1.39
CA THR A 227 -38.10 23.85 -0.94
C THR A 227 -36.59 24.08 -1.01
N HIS A 228 -36.12 24.87 -1.97
CA HIS A 228 -34.71 25.20 -2.13
C HIS A 228 -34.50 26.63 -2.67
N ALA A 229 -33.37 27.23 -2.31
CA ALA A 229 -32.95 28.51 -2.89
C ALA A 229 -32.66 28.37 -4.39
N ALA A 230 -32.66 29.50 -5.11
CA ALA A 230 -32.10 29.58 -6.44
C ALA A 230 -30.58 29.35 -6.39
N GLN A 231 -30.00 28.71 -7.41
CA GLN A 231 -28.58 28.38 -7.48
C GLN A 231 -28.05 28.78 -8.86
N GLY A 232 -26.85 29.35 -8.89
CA GLY A 232 -26.15 29.61 -10.15
C GLY A 232 -25.52 28.35 -10.71
N SER A 233 -25.12 28.40 -11.99
CA SER A 233 -24.53 27.25 -12.69
C SER A 233 -23.26 26.74 -12.00
N SER A 234 -23.11 25.42 -11.98
CA SER A 234 -21.99 24.71 -11.35
C SER A 234 -20.78 24.57 -12.26
N TRP A 235 -20.96 24.63 -13.59
CA TRP A 235 -19.91 24.38 -14.59
C TRP A 235 -19.16 23.07 -14.37
N HIS A 236 -19.85 22.08 -13.78
CA HIS A 236 -19.25 20.96 -13.08
C HIS A 236 -18.43 20.05 -14.01
N GLY A 237 -18.90 19.80 -15.23
CA GLY A 237 -18.13 19.07 -16.25
C GLY A 237 -16.82 19.75 -16.64
N THR A 238 -16.74 21.09 -16.55
CA THR A 238 -15.48 21.84 -16.75
C THR A 238 -14.51 21.59 -15.58
N HIS A 239 -15.00 21.53 -14.34
CA HIS A 239 -14.16 21.24 -13.16
C HIS A 239 -13.61 19.82 -13.16
N VAL A 240 -14.47 18.86 -13.51
CA VAL A 240 -14.14 17.45 -13.66
C VAL A 240 -13.11 17.24 -14.78
N ALA A 241 -13.32 17.82 -15.96
CA ALA A 241 -12.40 17.72 -17.09
C ALA A 241 -11.00 18.28 -16.77
N GLY A 242 -10.90 19.43 -16.09
CA GLY A 242 -9.61 20.00 -15.67
C GLY A 242 -8.84 19.11 -14.70
N THR A 243 -9.54 18.47 -13.76
CA THR A 243 -8.92 17.55 -12.80
C THR A 243 -8.32 16.33 -13.51
N ILE A 244 -8.96 15.86 -14.60
CA ILE A 244 -8.45 14.77 -15.42
C ILE A 244 -7.28 15.24 -16.31
N ALA A 245 -7.46 16.27 -17.14
CA ALA A 245 -6.54 16.58 -18.23
C ALA A 245 -6.40 18.08 -18.58
N ALA A 246 -6.36 18.98 -17.58
CA ALA A 246 -5.84 20.33 -17.80
C ALA A 246 -4.40 20.32 -18.37
N VAL A 247 -4.03 21.34 -19.13
CA VAL A 247 -2.86 21.36 -20.03
C VAL A 247 -1.58 21.73 -19.27
N THR A 248 -1.11 20.82 -18.41
CA THR A 248 0.10 20.97 -17.58
C THR A 248 1.36 21.39 -18.35
N ASN A 249 2.17 22.23 -17.73
CA ASN A 249 3.40 22.89 -18.18
C ASN A 249 3.21 24.10 -19.13
N ASN A 250 2.04 24.75 -19.11
CA ASN A 250 1.72 25.89 -19.97
C ASN A 250 1.99 27.27 -19.34
N ALA A 251 2.49 27.31 -18.10
CA ALA A 251 2.78 28.50 -17.30
C ALA A 251 1.56 29.37 -16.95
N LYS A 252 0.38 28.74 -16.85
CA LYS A 252 -0.90 29.31 -16.41
C LYS A 252 -1.62 28.27 -15.53
N GLY A 253 -2.63 28.69 -14.78
CA GLY A 253 -3.68 27.80 -14.30
C GLY A 253 -3.24 26.57 -13.50
N VAL A 254 -3.69 25.39 -13.92
CA VAL A 254 -3.67 24.15 -13.13
C VAL A 254 -3.17 22.94 -13.95
N ALA A 255 -2.59 21.97 -13.25
CA ALA A 255 -2.24 20.68 -13.83
C ALA A 255 -3.44 19.71 -13.86
N GLY A 256 -3.48 18.82 -14.86
CA GLY A 256 -4.36 17.64 -14.89
C GLY A 256 -3.62 16.36 -14.50
N VAL A 257 -4.32 15.38 -13.92
CA VAL A 257 -3.74 14.07 -13.53
C VAL A 257 -3.14 13.31 -14.72
N ALA A 258 -3.81 13.32 -15.87
CA ALA A 258 -3.41 12.71 -17.13
C ALA A 258 -3.41 13.75 -18.25
N TYR A 259 -2.55 14.77 -18.11
CA TYR A 259 -2.50 15.94 -18.99
C TYR A 259 -2.10 15.69 -20.46
N GLY A 260 -1.67 14.47 -20.80
CA GLY A 260 -1.51 14.01 -22.20
C GLY A 260 -2.73 13.31 -22.78
N ALA A 261 -3.67 12.86 -21.93
CA ALA A 261 -4.90 12.19 -22.34
C ALA A 261 -5.87 13.19 -23.00
N LYS A 262 -6.90 12.66 -23.66
CA LYS A 262 -7.94 13.45 -24.32
C LYS A 262 -9.30 13.23 -23.68
N ILE A 263 -10.09 14.31 -23.63
CA ILE A 263 -11.42 14.33 -23.03
C ILE A 263 -12.48 14.33 -24.13
N VAL A 264 -13.41 13.38 -24.07
CA VAL A 264 -14.68 13.45 -24.80
C VAL A 264 -15.74 13.96 -23.82
N PRO A 265 -16.16 15.24 -23.90
CA PRO A 265 -17.24 15.75 -23.07
C PRO A 265 -18.56 15.15 -23.56
N VAL A 266 -19.35 14.60 -22.65
CA VAL A 266 -20.66 14.01 -22.96
C VAL A 266 -21.68 14.62 -22.03
N ARG A 267 -22.59 15.40 -22.58
CA ARG A 267 -23.55 16.16 -21.78
C ARG A 267 -24.75 15.28 -21.45
N VAL A 268 -25.03 15.13 -20.15
CA VAL A 268 -26.10 14.28 -19.61
C VAL A 268 -26.81 14.92 -18.41
N LEU A 269 -26.27 16.03 -17.88
CA LEU A 269 -26.87 16.83 -16.81
C LEU A 269 -27.15 18.25 -17.31
N GLY A 270 -28.25 18.82 -16.85
CA GLY A 270 -28.59 20.23 -17.03
C GLY A 270 -29.40 20.73 -15.84
N THR A 271 -30.31 21.67 -16.10
CA THR A 271 -31.21 22.22 -15.09
C THR A 271 -31.97 21.11 -14.35
N CYS A 272 -31.79 21.05 -13.03
CA CYS A 272 -32.34 20.01 -12.13
C CYS A 272 -31.78 18.57 -12.29
N GLY A 273 -30.70 18.35 -13.04
CA GLY A 273 -30.02 17.05 -13.16
C GLY A 273 -30.19 16.40 -14.53
N GLY A 274 -30.42 15.09 -14.57
CA GLY A 274 -30.54 14.32 -15.82
C GLY A 274 -31.17 12.95 -15.61
N TYR A 275 -31.58 12.31 -16.71
CA TYR A 275 -32.34 11.05 -16.68
C TYR A 275 -31.46 9.81 -16.92
N ASP A 276 -31.74 8.71 -16.20
CA ASP A 276 -31.08 7.40 -16.37
C ASP A 276 -31.09 6.89 -17.82
N SER A 277 -32.11 7.24 -18.63
CA SER A 277 -32.18 6.88 -20.05
C SER A 277 -31.09 7.53 -20.89
N ASP A 278 -30.86 8.82 -20.65
CA ASP A 278 -29.91 9.64 -21.41
C ASP A 278 -28.48 9.30 -20.96
N ILE A 279 -28.29 9.09 -19.65
CA ILE A 279 -27.03 8.59 -19.06
C ILE A 279 -26.70 7.18 -19.57
N ALA A 280 -27.69 6.27 -19.68
CA ALA A 280 -27.45 4.91 -20.18
C ALA A 280 -27.07 4.87 -21.67
N ASP A 281 -27.75 5.65 -22.52
CA ASP A 281 -27.37 5.84 -23.92
C ASP A 281 -25.96 6.46 -24.03
N ALA A 282 -25.67 7.49 -23.24
CA ALA A 282 -24.36 8.13 -23.19
C ALA A 282 -23.23 7.16 -22.80
N ILE A 283 -23.44 6.29 -21.80
CA ILE A 283 -22.46 5.25 -21.40
C ILE A 283 -22.19 4.29 -22.57
N ILE A 284 -23.24 3.88 -23.30
CA ILE A 284 -23.12 2.99 -24.46
C ILE A 284 -22.33 3.69 -25.58
N TRP A 285 -22.65 4.94 -25.91
CA TRP A 285 -22.01 5.71 -26.98
C TRP A 285 -20.55 6.09 -26.67
N ALA A 286 -20.28 6.57 -25.45
CA ALA A 286 -18.95 6.97 -25.01
C ALA A 286 -17.96 5.80 -25.09
N SER A 287 -18.41 4.59 -24.77
CA SER A 287 -17.65 3.35 -24.90
C SER A 287 -17.65 2.75 -26.33
N GLY A 288 -18.02 3.50 -27.36
CA GLY A 288 -17.99 3.06 -28.77
C GLY A 288 -19.14 2.15 -29.21
N GLY A 289 -20.21 2.05 -28.42
CA GLY A 289 -21.45 1.40 -28.83
C GLY A 289 -22.33 2.29 -29.71
N THR A 290 -23.32 1.69 -30.38
CA THR A 290 -24.27 2.39 -31.25
C THR A 290 -25.56 2.73 -30.52
N VAL A 291 -25.98 4.00 -30.56
CA VAL A 291 -27.29 4.48 -30.09
C VAL A 291 -28.14 4.87 -31.30
N SER A 292 -29.43 4.54 -31.29
CA SER A 292 -30.32 4.81 -32.43
C SER A 292 -30.54 6.31 -32.64
N GLY A 293 -30.30 6.80 -33.86
CA GLY A 293 -30.42 8.22 -34.21
C GLY A 293 -29.20 9.09 -33.89
N VAL A 294 -28.20 8.54 -33.19
CA VAL A 294 -26.98 9.24 -32.79
C VAL A 294 -25.81 8.85 -33.72
N PRO A 295 -24.98 9.79 -34.21
CA PRO A 295 -23.78 9.48 -34.99
C PRO A 295 -22.80 8.59 -34.19
N ALA A 296 -22.08 7.69 -34.85
CA ALA A 296 -21.10 6.84 -34.17
C ALA A 296 -19.95 7.67 -33.56
N ASN A 297 -19.57 7.36 -32.32
CA ASN A 297 -18.45 8.03 -31.65
C ASN A 297 -17.12 7.72 -32.38
N ALA A 298 -16.45 8.76 -32.90
CA ALA A 298 -15.14 8.63 -33.52
C ALA A 298 -13.98 8.46 -32.51
N ASN A 299 -14.24 8.76 -31.23
CA ASN A 299 -13.29 8.77 -30.12
C ASN A 299 -13.82 7.89 -28.96
N PRO A 300 -13.94 6.56 -29.13
CA PRO A 300 -14.39 5.67 -28.06
C PRO A 300 -13.44 5.73 -26.86
N ALA A 301 -13.98 5.89 -25.66
CA ALA A 301 -13.20 6.09 -24.45
C ALA A 301 -12.80 4.78 -23.76
N GLU A 302 -11.55 4.72 -23.30
CA GLU A 302 -11.06 3.65 -22.40
C GLU A 302 -11.61 3.83 -20.98
N VAL A 303 -11.97 5.06 -20.61
CA VAL A 303 -12.44 5.42 -19.26
C VAL A 303 -13.68 6.30 -19.36
N ILE A 304 -14.71 6.01 -18.59
CA ILE A 304 -15.88 6.86 -18.38
C ILE A 304 -15.84 7.39 -16.94
N ASN A 305 -15.77 8.71 -16.79
CA ASN A 305 -15.96 9.40 -15.52
C ASN A 305 -17.43 9.81 -15.38
N LEU A 306 -18.10 9.30 -14.34
CA LEU A 306 -19.45 9.67 -13.92
C LEU A 306 -19.38 10.36 -12.55
N SER A 307 -19.21 11.68 -12.55
CA SER A 307 -19.17 12.49 -11.32
C SER A 307 -20.58 12.81 -10.77
N LEU A 308 -21.54 11.95 -11.09
CA LEU A 308 -22.99 12.11 -10.88
C LEU A 308 -23.57 10.96 -10.03
N GLY A 309 -24.79 11.13 -9.53
CA GLY A 309 -25.53 10.08 -8.85
C GLY A 309 -26.87 10.54 -8.27
N GLY A 310 -27.64 9.58 -7.77
CA GLY A 310 -28.93 9.77 -7.10
C GLY A 310 -29.21 8.64 -6.10
N SER A 311 -30.37 8.68 -5.44
CA SER A 311 -30.74 7.68 -4.43
C SER A 311 -31.52 6.50 -5.04
N GLY A 312 -31.33 5.31 -4.47
CA GLY A 312 -32.01 4.08 -4.88
C GLY A 312 -31.06 2.93 -5.23
N ALA A 313 -31.63 1.81 -5.68
CA ALA A 313 -30.88 0.67 -6.19
C ALA A 313 -30.50 0.87 -7.67
N CYS A 314 -29.37 0.30 -8.10
CA CYS A 314 -28.96 0.31 -9.51
C CYS A 314 -30.07 -0.24 -10.43
N GLY A 315 -30.51 0.57 -11.40
CA GLY A 315 -31.56 0.20 -12.35
C GLY A 315 -31.05 -0.77 -13.43
N THR A 316 -31.92 -1.66 -13.91
CA THR A 316 -31.58 -2.67 -14.94
C THR A 316 -31.05 -2.03 -16.23
N THR A 317 -31.60 -0.89 -16.65
CA THR A 317 -31.13 -0.14 -17.84
C THR A 317 -29.70 0.33 -17.65
N THR A 318 -29.41 0.99 -16.53
CA THR A 318 -28.09 1.51 -16.16
C THR A 318 -27.08 0.38 -16.02
N GLN A 319 -27.42 -0.71 -15.31
CA GLN A 319 -26.57 -1.91 -15.20
C GLN A 319 -26.24 -2.55 -16.55
N ASN A 320 -27.20 -2.58 -17.49
CA ASN A 320 -26.98 -3.12 -18.83
C ASN A 320 -26.08 -2.22 -19.68
N ALA A 321 -26.20 -0.89 -19.56
CA ALA A 321 -25.30 0.06 -20.21
C ALA A 321 -23.87 -0.06 -19.68
N ILE A 322 -23.70 -0.18 -18.36
CA ILE A 322 -22.41 -0.43 -17.69
C ILE A 322 -21.79 -1.74 -18.20
N ASN A 323 -22.55 -2.85 -18.17
CA ASN A 323 -22.07 -4.15 -18.67
C ASN A 323 -21.69 -4.10 -20.16
N SER A 324 -22.45 -3.35 -20.96
CA SER A 324 -22.17 -3.11 -22.38
C SER A 324 -20.83 -2.39 -22.57
N ALA A 325 -20.57 -1.30 -21.84
CA ALA A 325 -19.31 -0.57 -21.87
C ALA A 325 -18.11 -1.43 -21.40
N VAL A 326 -18.26 -2.15 -20.29
CA VAL A 326 -17.23 -3.05 -19.74
C VAL A 326 -16.88 -4.18 -20.72
N SER A 327 -17.87 -4.70 -21.46
CA SER A 327 -17.64 -5.72 -22.50
C SER A 327 -16.82 -5.23 -23.71
N ARG A 328 -16.68 -3.90 -23.88
CA ARG A 328 -15.78 -3.25 -24.86
C ARG A 328 -14.43 -2.85 -24.26
N GLY A 329 -14.21 -3.11 -22.97
CA GLY A 329 -12.97 -2.79 -22.25
C GLY A 329 -12.98 -1.42 -21.55
N THR A 330 -14.04 -0.62 -21.69
CA THR A 330 -14.14 0.69 -21.03
C THR A 330 -14.31 0.53 -19.52
N THR A 331 -13.46 1.21 -18.74
CA THR A 331 -13.55 1.26 -17.27
C THR A 331 -14.48 2.38 -16.85
N LEU A 332 -15.41 2.14 -15.92
CA LEU A 332 -16.30 3.17 -15.38
C LEU A 332 -15.87 3.55 -13.97
N VAL A 333 -15.77 4.85 -13.73
CA VAL A 333 -15.32 5.44 -12.46
C VAL A 333 -16.41 6.40 -12.00
N ILE A 334 -16.99 6.14 -10.81
CA ILE A 334 -18.27 6.73 -10.39
C ILE A 334 -18.17 7.36 -9.00
N ALA A 335 -18.76 8.55 -8.85
CA ALA A 335 -18.86 9.24 -7.56
C ALA A 335 -19.78 8.49 -6.58
N ALA A 336 -19.29 8.19 -5.36
CA ALA A 336 -20.08 7.46 -4.37
C ALA A 336 -21.33 8.23 -3.85
N GLY A 337 -21.37 9.56 -4.03
CA GLY A 337 -22.42 10.45 -3.52
C GLY A 337 -22.03 11.20 -2.24
N ASN A 338 -22.83 12.21 -1.88
CA ASN A 338 -22.43 13.30 -0.98
C ASN A 338 -23.36 13.46 0.24
N ASP A 339 -24.13 12.42 0.56
CA ASP A 339 -25.24 12.46 1.53
C ASP A 339 -24.87 11.86 2.90
N ASN A 340 -23.63 11.38 3.06
CA ASN A 340 -23.15 10.64 4.22
C ASN A 340 -24.04 9.41 4.54
N VAL A 341 -24.46 8.67 3.51
CA VAL A 341 -25.21 7.41 3.61
C VAL A 341 -24.37 6.21 3.18
N ASN A 342 -24.92 5.00 3.37
CA ASN A 342 -24.34 3.80 2.79
C ASN A 342 -24.50 3.83 1.26
N VAL A 343 -23.40 3.68 0.54
CA VAL A 343 -23.34 3.65 -0.93
C VAL A 343 -24.26 2.60 -1.55
N SER A 344 -24.64 1.54 -0.82
CA SER A 344 -25.67 0.58 -1.25
C SER A 344 -26.99 1.24 -1.70
N ASN A 345 -27.25 2.47 -1.25
CA ASN A 345 -28.46 3.23 -1.51
C ASN A 345 -28.23 4.38 -2.52
N ALA A 346 -27.07 4.43 -3.19
CA ALA A 346 -26.68 5.47 -4.15
C ALA A 346 -26.38 4.84 -5.53
N SER A 347 -27.18 5.18 -6.53
CA SER A 347 -27.04 4.77 -7.92
C SER A 347 -26.36 5.88 -8.74
N PRO A 348 -25.47 5.60 -9.70
CA PRO A 348 -25.03 4.28 -10.17
C PRO A 348 -23.83 3.69 -9.39
N ALA A 349 -23.40 4.29 -8.28
CA ALA A 349 -22.26 3.80 -7.49
C ALA A 349 -22.46 2.43 -6.81
N ASN A 350 -23.70 1.95 -6.70
CA ASN A 350 -24.05 0.59 -6.25
C ASN A 350 -24.26 -0.42 -7.39
N CYS A 351 -24.00 -0.05 -8.64
CA CYS A 351 -23.99 -0.99 -9.75
C CYS A 351 -22.78 -1.92 -9.70
N ASN A 352 -22.87 -3.07 -10.35
CA ASN A 352 -21.73 -3.99 -10.54
C ASN A 352 -20.87 -3.54 -11.72
N ASN A 353 -19.58 -3.90 -11.72
CA ASN A 353 -18.59 -3.59 -12.75
C ASN A 353 -18.29 -2.07 -12.91
N VAL A 354 -18.19 -1.37 -11.77
CA VAL A 354 -17.82 0.05 -11.68
C VAL A 354 -16.75 0.21 -10.61
N ILE A 355 -15.97 1.30 -10.66
CA ILE A 355 -15.07 1.72 -9.58
C ILE A 355 -15.76 2.86 -8.81
N ALA A 356 -16.32 2.57 -7.63
CA ALA A 356 -17.00 3.55 -6.80
C ALA A 356 -16.00 4.31 -5.91
N VAL A 357 -16.02 5.65 -6.02
CA VAL A 357 -14.98 6.53 -5.46
C VAL A 357 -15.51 7.38 -4.30
N ALA A 358 -14.91 7.19 -3.12
CA ALA A 358 -15.16 8.01 -1.94
C ALA A 358 -14.19 9.20 -1.84
N SER A 359 -14.59 10.23 -1.08
CA SER A 359 -13.84 11.48 -0.90
C SER A 359 -13.05 11.50 0.42
N ILE A 360 -11.80 11.97 0.35
CA ILE A 360 -10.97 12.35 1.50
C ILE A 360 -10.59 13.83 1.50
N THR A 361 -10.25 14.32 2.70
CA THR A 361 -9.64 15.61 2.96
C THR A 361 -8.11 15.58 2.79
N SER A 362 -7.48 16.74 2.82
CA SER A 362 -6.01 16.89 2.83
C SER A 362 -5.30 16.26 4.04
N THR A 363 -6.03 15.91 5.09
CA THR A 363 -5.53 15.17 6.26
C THR A 363 -5.68 13.65 6.11
N GLY A 364 -6.20 13.14 4.98
CA GLY A 364 -6.40 11.71 4.72
C GLY A 364 -7.65 11.12 5.40
N ALA A 365 -8.45 11.94 6.09
CA ALA A 365 -9.70 11.52 6.70
C ALA A 365 -10.84 11.50 5.66
N ARG A 366 -11.85 10.63 5.86
CA ARG A 366 -13.09 10.65 5.07
C ARG A 366 -13.73 12.04 5.14
N SER A 367 -14.05 12.63 3.99
CA SER A 367 -14.82 13.87 3.93
C SER A 367 -16.20 13.65 4.52
N SER A 368 -16.69 14.58 5.37
CA SER A 368 -17.91 14.41 6.16
C SER A 368 -19.16 14.07 5.33
N PHE A 369 -19.24 14.59 4.11
CA PHE A 369 -20.31 14.33 3.14
C PHE A 369 -20.19 12.98 2.40
N SER A 370 -18.99 12.38 2.32
CA SER A 370 -18.76 11.22 1.44
C SER A 370 -19.62 10.04 1.86
N ASN A 371 -20.38 9.47 0.91
CA ASN A 371 -20.96 8.14 1.11
C ASN A 371 -19.86 7.09 1.36
N TYR A 372 -20.26 5.99 1.98
CA TYR A 372 -19.37 4.98 2.55
C TYR A 372 -19.99 3.58 2.42
N GLY A 373 -19.21 2.51 2.59
CA GLY A 373 -19.73 1.15 2.67
C GLY A 373 -18.81 0.08 2.10
N ALA A 374 -19.38 -1.10 1.87
CA ALA A 374 -18.67 -2.27 1.35
C ALA A 374 -18.53 -2.27 -0.19
N LEU A 375 -19.31 -1.44 -0.90
CA LEU A 375 -19.20 -1.26 -2.35
C LEU A 375 -18.29 -0.07 -2.74
N ILE A 376 -17.55 0.54 -1.79
CA ILE A 376 -16.54 1.54 -2.13
C ILE A 376 -15.24 0.83 -2.50
N ASP A 377 -14.74 1.11 -3.69
CA ASP A 377 -13.51 0.50 -4.21
C ASP A 377 -12.25 1.26 -3.82
N ILE A 378 -12.32 2.60 -3.77
CA ILE A 378 -11.15 3.44 -3.52
C ILE A 378 -11.55 4.81 -2.95
N ALA A 379 -10.65 5.43 -2.18
CA ALA A 379 -10.76 6.81 -1.76
C ALA A 379 -9.79 7.73 -2.54
N ALA A 380 -10.22 8.94 -2.86
CA ALA A 380 -9.38 9.94 -3.52
C ALA A 380 -9.67 11.39 -3.03
N PRO A 381 -8.77 12.35 -3.29
CA PRO A 381 -8.95 13.75 -2.92
C PRO A 381 -10.25 14.36 -3.47
N GLY A 382 -11.18 14.72 -2.59
CA GLY A 382 -12.48 15.30 -2.96
C GLY A 382 -12.91 16.50 -2.13
N SER A 383 -12.06 17.03 -1.25
CA SER A 383 -12.32 18.28 -0.52
C SER A 383 -11.28 19.36 -0.84
N ASN A 384 -11.74 20.58 -1.09
CA ASN A 384 -10.94 21.72 -1.55
C ASN A 384 -10.05 21.36 -2.75
N ILE A 385 -10.68 20.87 -3.84
CA ILE A 385 -10.00 20.46 -5.07
C ILE A 385 -10.07 21.60 -6.09
N LEU A 386 -8.92 22.21 -6.37
CA LEU A 386 -8.78 23.28 -7.35
C LEU A 386 -8.71 22.73 -8.77
N SER A 387 -9.57 23.24 -9.65
CA SER A 387 -9.60 22.95 -11.09
C SER A 387 -10.11 24.15 -11.91
N THR A 388 -10.17 23.98 -13.22
CA THR A 388 -10.77 24.89 -14.22
C THR A 388 -12.27 25.10 -13.97
N LEU A 389 -12.78 26.31 -14.20
CA LEU A 389 -14.20 26.65 -14.07
C LEU A 389 -14.56 27.81 -15.01
N ASN A 390 -15.85 28.16 -15.10
CA ASN A 390 -16.32 29.40 -15.69
C ASN A 390 -16.82 30.37 -14.59
N SER A 391 -16.77 31.68 -14.85
CA SER A 391 -17.18 32.74 -13.92
C SER A 391 -18.64 33.18 -14.06
N GLY A 392 -19.41 32.57 -14.97
CA GLY A 392 -20.82 32.87 -15.21
C GLY A 392 -21.70 32.43 -14.04
N SER A 393 -22.77 33.18 -13.76
CA SER A 393 -23.77 32.80 -12.74
C SER A 393 -24.95 32.00 -13.32
N THR A 394 -25.19 32.09 -14.62
CA THR A 394 -26.27 31.41 -15.34
C THR A 394 -25.77 30.92 -16.69
N THR A 395 -25.47 31.83 -17.62
CA THR A 395 -24.78 31.51 -18.89
C THR A 395 -23.27 31.70 -18.78
N PRO A 396 -22.46 31.12 -19.69
CA PRO A 396 -21.00 31.22 -19.64
C PRO A 396 -20.48 32.66 -19.68
N GLY A 397 -19.66 33.01 -18.68
CA GLY A 397 -18.78 34.17 -18.66
C GLY A 397 -17.33 33.78 -18.97
N SER A 398 -16.37 34.36 -18.26
CA SER A 398 -14.94 34.12 -18.46
C SER A 398 -14.47 32.78 -17.88
N GLU A 399 -13.39 32.21 -18.45
CA GLU A 399 -12.61 31.16 -17.79
C GLU A 399 -12.05 31.63 -16.44
N THR A 400 -11.99 30.72 -15.46
CA THR A 400 -11.50 30.95 -14.10
C THR A 400 -11.12 29.63 -13.42
N TYR A 401 -10.75 29.64 -12.14
CA TYR A 401 -10.32 28.44 -11.41
C TYR A 401 -10.85 28.45 -9.97
N ALA A 402 -11.48 27.36 -9.53
CA ALA A 402 -12.18 27.28 -8.24
C ALA A 402 -11.94 25.95 -7.51
N SER A 403 -12.04 25.99 -6.18
CA SER A 403 -11.94 24.82 -5.31
C SER A 403 -13.31 24.25 -4.96
N TYR A 404 -13.64 23.07 -5.47
CA TYR A 404 -14.91 22.38 -5.19
C TYR A 404 -14.76 21.27 -4.13
N ASN A 405 -15.90 20.75 -3.65
CA ASN A 405 -15.99 19.69 -2.66
C ASN A 405 -17.05 18.68 -3.07
N GLY A 406 -16.68 17.41 -3.18
CA GLY A 406 -17.57 16.31 -3.53
C GLY A 406 -16.81 15.03 -3.88
N THR A 407 -17.48 13.88 -3.79
CA THR A 407 -17.02 12.63 -4.42
C THR A 407 -16.86 12.80 -5.93
N SER A 408 -17.63 13.70 -6.52
CA SER A 408 -17.51 14.24 -7.88
C SER A 408 -16.13 14.83 -8.24
N MET A 409 -15.33 15.27 -7.26
CA MET A 409 -13.94 15.71 -7.45
C MET A 409 -12.90 14.61 -7.13
N ALA A 410 -13.28 13.61 -6.34
CA ALA A 410 -12.47 12.43 -6.09
C ALA A 410 -12.45 11.49 -7.32
N THR A 411 -13.60 11.35 -7.98
CA THR A 411 -13.81 10.53 -9.19
C THR A 411 -12.82 10.84 -10.33
N PRO A 412 -12.62 12.10 -10.77
CA PRO A 412 -11.68 12.43 -11.84
C PRO A 412 -10.20 12.16 -11.49
N HIS A 413 -9.82 12.17 -10.21
CA HIS A 413 -8.48 11.72 -9.83
C HIS A 413 -8.26 10.24 -10.17
N VAL A 414 -9.27 9.39 -9.92
CA VAL A 414 -9.23 7.97 -10.25
C VAL A 414 -9.30 7.78 -11.77
N ALA A 415 -10.20 8.46 -12.48
CA ALA A 415 -10.30 8.36 -13.93
C ALA A 415 -9.00 8.79 -14.64
N GLY A 416 -8.36 9.85 -14.17
CA GLY A 416 -7.03 10.26 -14.64
C GLY A 416 -5.96 9.18 -14.40
N VAL A 417 -5.93 8.54 -13.22
CA VAL A 417 -4.98 7.44 -12.97
C VAL A 417 -5.25 6.22 -13.86
N VAL A 418 -6.51 5.89 -14.18
CA VAL A 418 -6.79 4.83 -15.16
C VAL A 418 -6.23 5.18 -16.54
N ALA A 419 -6.33 6.44 -16.98
CA ALA A 419 -5.71 6.89 -18.24
C ALA A 419 -4.17 6.83 -18.19
N LEU A 420 -3.53 7.17 -17.06
CA LEU A 420 -2.09 6.96 -16.88
C LEU A 420 -1.72 5.46 -16.99
N MET A 421 -2.53 4.58 -16.38
CA MET A 421 -2.33 3.13 -16.38
C MET A 421 -2.46 2.53 -17.79
N GLN A 422 -3.48 2.91 -18.56
CA GLN A 422 -3.63 2.42 -19.95
C GLN A 422 -2.49 2.92 -20.85
N ALA A 423 -2.04 4.17 -20.68
CA ALA A 423 -0.94 4.74 -21.46
C ALA A 423 0.44 4.06 -21.24
N VAL A 424 0.64 3.27 -20.17
CA VAL A 424 1.84 2.42 -19.98
C VAL A 424 1.57 0.94 -20.26
N ALA A 425 0.33 0.56 -20.58
CA ALA A 425 -0.06 -0.82 -20.77
C ALA A 425 0.45 -1.36 -22.13
N THR A 426 1.46 -2.23 -22.10
CA THR A 426 1.96 -2.94 -23.30
C THR A 426 0.91 -3.84 -23.97
N THR A 427 -0.14 -4.17 -23.24
CA THR A 427 -1.42 -4.70 -23.73
C THR A 427 -2.52 -4.03 -22.90
N PRO A 428 -3.57 -3.41 -23.52
CA PRO A 428 -4.63 -2.72 -22.79
C PRO A 428 -5.24 -3.57 -21.67
N LYS A 429 -5.45 -2.95 -20.51
CA LYS A 429 -5.97 -3.62 -19.32
C LYS A 429 -7.49 -3.66 -19.32
N THR A 430 -8.04 -4.81 -18.93
CA THR A 430 -9.49 -4.95 -18.72
C THR A 430 -9.93 -4.15 -17.49
N PRO A 431 -11.21 -3.71 -17.41
CA PRO A 431 -11.70 -2.97 -16.24
C PRO A 431 -11.49 -3.68 -14.90
N ALA A 432 -11.62 -5.02 -14.87
CA ALA A 432 -11.38 -5.83 -13.68
C ALA A 432 -9.89 -5.90 -13.29
N GLU A 433 -8.94 -5.88 -14.24
CA GLU A 433 -7.51 -5.73 -13.94
C GLU A 433 -7.20 -4.34 -13.39
N ILE A 434 -7.76 -3.28 -14.01
CA ILE A 434 -7.60 -1.89 -13.54
C ILE A 434 -8.08 -1.75 -12.09
N GLU A 435 -9.31 -2.20 -11.81
CA GLU A 435 -9.92 -2.18 -10.47
C GLU A 435 -9.05 -2.95 -9.46
N SER A 436 -8.61 -4.16 -9.81
CA SER A 436 -7.76 -5.00 -8.96
C SER A 436 -6.41 -4.34 -8.66
N ILE A 437 -5.77 -3.73 -9.66
CA ILE A 437 -4.47 -3.06 -9.50
C ILE A 437 -4.63 -1.81 -8.62
N ILE A 438 -5.68 -1.00 -8.83
CA ILE A 438 -5.96 0.19 -7.99
C ILE A 438 -6.20 -0.22 -6.53
N LYS A 439 -7.03 -1.25 -6.29
CA LYS A 439 -7.35 -1.73 -4.93
C LYS A 439 -6.15 -2.36 -4.21
N ALA A 440 -5.18 -2.91 -4.94
CA ALA A 440 -3.95 -3.46 -4.40
C ALA A 440 -2.83 -2.41 -4.18
N ASN A 441 -2.81 -1.33 -4.95
CA ASN A 441 -1.71 -0.35 -4.97
C ASN A 441 -2.15 1.00 -4.38
N VAL A 442 -2.43 0.99 -3.07
CA VAL A 442 -2.95 2.14 -2.32
C VAL A 442 -1.94 2.76 -1.36
N THR A 443 -2.11 4.06 -1.07
CA THR A 443 -1.55 4.69 0.12
C THR A 443 -2.48 4.39 1.30
N ALA A 444 -1.94 3.88 2.41
CA ALA A 444 -2.74 3.61 3.60
C ALA A 444 -3.37 4.88 4.19
N PHE A 445 -4.55 4.75 4.80
CA PHE A 445 -5.18 5.83 5.57
C PHE A 445 -4.34 6.21 6.80
N PRO A 446 -4.37 7.47 7.27
CA PRO A 446 -3.69 7.91 8.49
C PRO A 446 -4.17 7.18 9.76
N SER A 447 -5.43 6.74 9.74
CA SER A 447 -6.10 5.97 10.77
C SER A 447 -7.29 5.25 10.14
N THR A 448 -7.80 4.20 10.78
CA THR A 448 -8.97 3.45 10.29
C THR A 448 -10.18 4.38 10.13
N PRO A 449 -10.76 4.54 8.93
CA PRO A 449 -11.95 5.36 8.74
C PRO A 449 -13.14 4.87 9.59
N SER A 450 -13.91 5.81 10.15
CA SER A 450 -15.08 5.50 11.00
C SER A 450 -16.25 4.84 10.26
N GLN A 451 -16.19 4.85 8.92
CA GLN A 451 -17.02 4.08 7.99
C GLN A 451 -16.15 3.69 6.79
N SER A 452 -16.34 2.48 6.25
CA SER A 452 -15.53 1.94 5.14
C SER A 452 -15.57 2.84 3.90
N ILE A 453 -14.39 3.11 3.32
CA ILE A 453 -14.22 3.88 2.08
C ILE A 453 -13.16 3.22 1.17
N GLY A 454 -13.27 1.90 0.99
CA GLY A 454 -12.30 1.10 0.25
C GLY A 454 -11.06 0.75 1.09
N PRO A 455 -10.04 0.12 0.46
CA PRO A 455 -8.85 -0.40 1.14
C PRO A 455 -7.80 0.67 1.45
N GLY A 456 -7.88 1.85 0.81
CA GLY A 456 -6.91 2.93 0.97
C GLY A 456 -7.19 4.11 0.05
N ILE A 457 -6.21 5.02 0.01
CA ILE A 457 -6.18 6.21 -0.84
C ILE A 457 -5.48 5.86 -2.16
N LEU A 458 -6.02 6.29 -3.29
CA LEU A 458 -5.41 6.10 -4.62
C LEU A 458 -3.92 6.47 -4.65
N ASN A 459 -3.07 5.62 -5.23
CA ASN A 459 -1.66 5.93 -5.48
C ASN A 459 -1.32 5.73 -6.97
N ALA A 460 -1.25 6.84 -7.69
CA ALA A 460 -0.97 6.89 -9.12
C ALA A 460 0.34 6.19 -9.48
N LYS A 461 1.41 6.43 -8.71
CA LYS A 461 2.74 5.87 -9.00
C LYS A 461 2.76 4.35 -8.85
N ALA A 462 2.24 3.84 -7.73
CA ALA A 462 2.20 2.41 -7.47
C ALA A 462 1.32 1.66 -8.49
N ALA A 463 0.17 2.24 -8.87
CA ALA A 463 -0.72 1.64 -9.87
C ALA A 463 -0.11 1.65 -11.29
N VAL A 464 0.55 2.76 -11.69
CA VAL A 464 1.28 2.87 -12.98
C VAL A 464 2.46 1.92 -13.05
N ASP A 465 3.29 1.84 -12.00
CA ASP A 465 4.44 0.91 -11.96
C ASP A 465 3.99 -0.56 -12.07
N ALA A 466 2.84 -0.90 -11.46
CA ALA A 466 2.29 -2.25 -11.47
C ALA A 466 1.78 -2.68 -12.86
N VAL A 467 1.31 -1.74 -13.68
CA VAL A 467 0.97 -2.01 -15.09
C VAL A 467 2.22 -2.05 -15.98
N ASN A 468 3.18 -1.17 -15.74
CA ASN A 468 4.44 -1.07 -16.48
C ASN A 468 5.43 -2.23 -16.18
N GLY A 469 5.13 -3.07 -15.18
CA GLY A 469 5.99 -4.18 -14.77
C GLY A 469 7.28 -3.72 -14.05
N THR A 470 7.29 -2.49 -13.51
CA THR A 470 8.46 -1.88 -12.86
C THR A 470 8.40 -1.85 -11.34
N THR A 471 7.28 -2.19 -10.71
CA THR A 471 7.22 -2.55 -9.28
C THR A 471 7.46 -4.05 -9.04
N PRO A 472 7.86 -4.44 -7.81
CA PRO A 472 7.83 -5.84 -7.40
C PRO A 472 6.42 -6.43 -7.51
N PRO A 473 6.29 -7.76 -7.69
CA PRO A 473 5.00 -8.44 -7.72
C PRO A 473 4.24 -8.29 -6.40
N PRO A 474 2.90 -8.48 -6.39
CA PRO A 474 2.04 -8.12 -5.25
C PRO A 474 2.51 -8.77 -3.96
N THR A 475 2.71 -7.94 -2.93
CA THR A 475 3.09 -8.35 -1.57
C THR A 475 1.84 -8.56 -0.70
N GLY A 476 1.31 -9.78 -0.66
CA GLY A 476 0.12 -10.09 0.12
C GLY A 476 0.42 -10.64 1.53
N VAL A 477 -0.34 -10.22 2.54
CA VAL A 477 -0.32 -10.89 3.87
C VAL A 477 -1.33 -12.03 3.86
N LEU A 478 -0.88 -13.25 4.18
CA LEU A 478 -1.71 -14.43 4.33
C LEU A 478 -2.37 -14.45 5.71
N THR A 479 -3.65 -14.84 5.74
CA THR A 479 -4.36 -15.17 6.98
C THR A 479 -4.28 -16.69 7.22
N ASN A 480 -4.07 -17.11 8.46
CA ASN A 480 -3.89 -18.52 8.82
C ASN A 480 -5.07 -19.39 8.35
N GLY A 481 -4.80 -20.32 7.43
CA GLY A 481 -5.77 -21.26 6.87
C GLY A 481 -6.70 -20.67 5.79
N THR A 482 -6.57 -19.40 5.43
CA THR A 482 -7.36 -18.76 4.36
C THR A 482 -6.64 -18.85 3.02
N PRO A 483 -7.26 -19.37 1.95
CA PRO A 483 -6.68 -19.33 0.61
C PRO A 483 -6.78 -17.92 0.00
N VAL A 484 -5.66 -17.41 -0.53
CA VAL A 484 -5.68 -16.38 -1.57
C VAL A 484 -5.91 -17.08 -2.91
N THR A 485 -6.83 -16.61 -3.74
CA THR A 485 -7.27 -17.28 -4.98
C THR A 485 -7.03 -16.40 -6.22
N GLY A 486 -7.21 -16.97 -7.42
CA GLY A 486 -7.06 -16.25 -8.70
C GLY A 486 -5.62 -16.06 -9.18
N LEU A 487 -4.64 -16.65 -8.48
CA LEU A 487 -3.22 -16.44 -8.73
C LEU A 487 -2.86 -16.88 -10.16
N SER A 488 -2.24 -15.95 -10.89
CA SER A 488 -1.89 -16.11 -12.31
C SER A 488 -0.57 -15.39 -12.60
N GLY A 489 0.17 -15.86 -13.59
CA GLY A 489 1.46 -15.28 -13.99
C GLY A 489 2.05 -15.96 -15.22
N SER A 490 2.99 -15.30 -15.88
CA SER A 490 3.76 -15.89 -16.99
C SER A 490 4.99 -16.63 -16.48
N ALA A 491 5.67 -17.37 -17.36
CA ALA A 491 6.94 -18.01 -17.05
C ALA A 491 7.96 -16.98 -16.49
N GLY A 492 8.46 -17.20 -15.28
CA GLY A 492 9.34 -16.29 -14.56
C GLY A 492 8.64 -15.19 -13.75
N THR A 493 7.30 -15.07 -13.79
CA THR A 493 6.56 -14.24 -12.84
C THR A 493 6.75 -14.79 -11.43
N GLU A 494 7.22 -13.94 -10.53
CA GLU A 494 7.19 -14.18 -9.09
C GLU A 494 5.92 -13.57 -8.49
N LEU A 495 5.42 -14.08 -7.37
CA LEU A 495 4.36 -13.50 -6.52
C LEU A 495 4.79 -13.70 -5.06
N ARG A 496 4.72 -12.67 -4.21
CA ARG A 496 5.39 -12.68 -2.89
C ARG A 496 4.41 -12.46 -1.75
N TYR A 497 4.46 -13.31 -0.73
CA TYR A 497 3.53 -13.25 0.40
C TYR A 497 4.24 -13.33 1.74
N THR A 498 3.55 -12.95 2.81
CA THR A 498 4.02 -13.12 4.20
C THR A 498 2.96 -13.77 5.07
N LEU A 499 3.38 -14.59 6.04
CA LEU A 499 2.53 -15.12 7.10
C LEU A 499 3.23 -14.87 8.44
N VAL A 500 2.56 -14.18 9.36
CA VAL A 500 3.04 -14.04 10.74
C VAL A 500 2.63 -15.28 11.51
N VAL A 501 3.61 -15.99 12.06
CA VAL A 501 3.44 -17.24 12.80
C VAL A 501 3.73 -16.99 14.29
N PRO A 502 2.79 -17.25 15.21
CA PRO A 502 2.95 -16.96 16.64
C PRO A 502 3.87 -17.98 17.32
N ALA A 503 4.40 -17.61 18.49
CA ALA A 503 5.17 -18.52 19.33
C ALA A 503 4.31 -19.71 19.78
N GLY A 504 4.88 -20.91 19.73
CA GLY A 504 4.15 -22.16 20.02
C GLY A 504 3.28 -22.68 18.87
N ALA A 505 3.31 -22.05 17.68
CA ALA A 505 2.70 -22.65 16.49
C ALA A 505 3.33 -24.01 16.13
N SER A 506 2.55 -24.86 15.47
CA SER A 506 2.92 -26.20 15.02
C SER A 506 2.24 -26.51 13.68
N GLY A 507 2.64 -27.60 13.01
CA GLY A 507 1.98 -28.04 11.76
C GLY A 507 2.01 -27.01 10.63
N LEU A 508 2.98 -26.09 10.63
CA LEU A 508 3.09 -25.01 9.66
C LEU A 508 3.36 -25.55 8.26
N LYS A 509 2.51 -25.19 7.31
CA LYS A 509 2.63 -25.55 5.90
C LYS A 509 2.11 -24.45 4.98
N PHE A 510 2.60 -24.44 3.76
CA PHE A 510 2.15 -23.61 2.65
C PHE A 510 1.79 -24.52 1.49
N VAL A 511 0.64 -24.31 0.88
CA VAL A 511 0.08 -25.15 -0.18
C VAL A 511 -0.41 -24.25 -1.30
N THR A 512 -0.03 -24.55 -2.55
CA THR A 512 -0.74 -24.02 -3.71
C THR A 512 -1.62 -25.10 -4.34
N ALA A 513 -2.74 -24.70 -4.93
CA ALA A 513 -3.69 -25.64 -5.53
C ALA A 513 -4.61 -24.97 -6.56
N GLY A 514 -5.13 -25.78 -7.49
CA GLY A 514 -6.12 -25.36 -8.48
C GLY A 514 -5.56 -24.62 -9.69
N GLY A 515 -6.45 -24.21 -10.59
CA GLY A 515 -6.07 -23.54 -11.83
C GLY A 515 -5.43 -24.47 -12.87
N SER A 516 -4.67 -23.87 -13.79
CA SER A 516 -3.89 -24.55 -14.83
C SER A 516 -2.49 -23.94 -14.94
N GLY A 517 -1.57 -24.67 -15.58
CA GLY A 517 -0.16 -24.28 -15.70
C GLY A 517 0.73 -24.83 -14.58
N ASP A 518 1.88 -24.20 -14.39
CA ASP A 518 2.98 -24.71 -13.58
C ASP A 518 3.65 -23.59 -12.76
N ALA A 519 3.63 -23.71 -11.43
CA ALA A 519 4.04 -22.67 -10.50
C ALA A 519 4.73 -23.24 -9.24
N ASP A 520 6.04 -23.03 -9.16
CA ASP A 520 6.92 -23.39 -8.05
C ASP A 520 6.52 -22.66 -6.74
N LEU A 521 6.79 -23.27 -5.58
CA LEU A 521 6.59 -22.70 -4.25
C LEU A 521 7.89 -22.70 -3.43
N PHE A 522 8.33 -21.54 -2.96
CA PHE A 522 9.49 -21.37 -2.07
C PHE A 522 9.10 -20.61 -0.80
N VAL A 523 9.63 -21.02 0.36
CA VAL A 523 9.32 -20.41 1.68
C VAL A 523 10.60 -20.20 2.47
N LYS A 524 10.69 -19.07 3.21
CA LYS A 524 11.81 -18.75 4.10
C LYS A 524 11.38 -17.90 5.31
N PHE A 525 11.96 -18.16 6.47
CA PHE A 525 11.74 -17.41 7.70
C PHE A 525 12.59 -16.12 7.76
N GLY A 526 12.01 -15.04 8.28
CA GLY A 526 12.68 -13.77 8.58
C GLY A 526 13.28 -13.00 7.40
N SER A 527 13.19 -13.55 6.19
CA SER A 527 13.79 -13.01 4.96
C SER A 527 13.09 -13.58 3.72
N ALA A 528 13.09 -12.83 2.61
CA ALA A 528 12.41 -13.25 1.39
C ALA A 528 13.13 -14.44 0.71
N PRO A 529 12.42 -15.51 0.30
CA PRO A 529 13.02 -16.62 -0.44
C PRO A 529 13.42 -16.23 -1.87
N THR A 530 14.37 -16.99 -2.40
CA THR A 530 14.74 -17.05 -3.83
C THR A 530 14.85 -18.51 -4.25
N THR A 531 14.96 -18.78 -5.57
CA THR A 531 15.16 -20.13 -6.11
C THR A 531 16.44 -20.83 -5.63
N ALA A 532 17.39 -20.08 -5.03
CA ALA A 532 18.65 -20.58 -4.47
C ALA A 532 18.76 -20.43 -2.94
N SER A 533 17.79 -19.77 -2.28
CA SER A 533 17.79 -19.54 -0.83
C SER A 533 16.37 -19.62 -0.28
N TYR A 534 16.06 -20.76 0.33
CA TYR A 534 14.78 -21.11 0.90
C TYR A 534 15.02 -22.00 2.12
N ASP A 535 14.06 -22.07 3.04
CA ASP A 535 14.07 -23.05 4.13
C ASP A 535 13.26 -24.31 3.73
N CYS A 536 12.35 -24.16 2.78
CA CYS A 536 11.56 -25.22 2.19
C CYS A 536 11.08 -24.80 0.79
N LYS A 537 10.96 -25.76 -0.13
CA LYS A 537 10.44 -25.54 -1.48
C LYS A 537 9.67 -26.75 -2.01
N SER A 538 8.94 -26.55 -3.10
CA SER A 538 8.22 -27.55 -3.87
C SER A 538 8.22 -27.08 -5.34
N GLU A 539 8.64 -27.95 -6.26
CA GLU A 539 8.87 -27.69 -7.69
C GLU A 539 8.35 -28.91 -8.49
N GLY A 540 7.03 -29.06 -8.56
CA GLY A 540 6.35 -30.10 -9.34
C GLY A 540 6.33 -29.79 -10.84
N SER A 541 5.21 -30.15 -11.48
CA SER A 541 4.94 -29.81 -12.89
C SER A 541 3.50 -29.31 -13.07
N THR A 542 2.98 -28.66 -12.03
CA THR A 542 1.60 -28.19 -11.87
C THR A 542 1.55 -27.08 -10.81
N ASN A 543 0.45 -26.35 -10.70
CA ASN A 543 0.21 -25.43 -9.58
C ASN A 543 0.05 -26.10 -8.19
N ALA A 544 0.14 -27.43 -8.05
CA ALA A 544 -0.29 -28.19 -6.88
C ALA A 544 0.84 -28.49 -5.86
N GLU A 545 1.52 -27.44 -5.40
CA GLU A 545 2.73 -27.53 -4.60
C GLU A 545 2.46 -27.57 -3.09
N THR A 546 3.36 -28.19 -2.31
CA THR A 546 3.20 -28.29 -0.85
C THR A 546 4.55 -28.23 -0.13
N CYS A 547 4.72 -27.16 0.65
CA CYS A 547 5.89 -26.92 1.48
C CYS A 547 5.52 -27.05 2.97
N ASN A 548 6.09 -28.04 3.68
CA ASN A 548 5.87 -28.26 5.11
C ASN A 548 7.09 -27.79 5.93
N ILE A 549 6.87 -26.97 6.95
CA ILE A 549 7.91 -26.47 7.86
C ILE A 549 7.93 -27.33 9.13
N ALA A 550 8.96 -28.18 9.25
CA ALA A 550 9.06 -29.18 10.32
C ALA A 550 9.11 -28.58 11.75
N THR A 551 9.68 -27.39 11.90
CA THR A 551 9.73 -26.66 13.18
C THR A 551 9.34 -25.20 12.93
N ALA A 552 8.13 -24.82 13.34
CA ALA A 552 7.63 -23.46 13.21
C ALA A 552 8.33 -22.53 14.21
N GLN A 553 8.96 -21.46 13.70
CA GLN A 553 9.59 -20.40 14.48
C GLN A 553 8.61 -19.22 14.64
N ALA A 554 8.74 -18.47 15.74
CA ALA A 554 7.89 -17.31 16.00
C ALA A 554 8.37 -16.11 15.16
N GLY A 555 7.51 -15.58 14.28
CA GLY A 555 7.84 -14.43 13.43
C GLY A 555 7.28 -14.56 12.00
N THR A 556 7.82 -13.76 11.08
CA THR A 556 7.33 -13.71 9.70
C THR A 556 7.98 -14.76 8.82
N TYR A 557 7.16 -15.60 8.20
CA TYR A 557 7.55 -16.40 7.03
C TYR A 557 7.24 -15.61 5.77
N HIS A 558 8.17 -15.60 4.83
CA HIS A 558 8.01 -15.06 3.50
C HIS A 558 7.86 -16.22 2.51
N VAL A 559 6.97 -16.03 1.54
CA VAL A 559 6.60 -17.02 0.53
C VAL A 559 6.83 -16.41 -0.85
N LEU A 560 7.25 -17.24 -1.79
CA LEU A 560 7.38 -16.94 -3.21
C LEU A 560 6.65 -18.04 -3.98
N VAL A 561 5.60 -17.67 -4.72
CA VAL A 561 5.04 -18.50 -5.79
C VAL A 561 5.67 -18.01 -7.08
N ARG A 562 6.16 -18.91 -7.95
CA ARG A 562 6.90 -18.53 -9.14
C ARG A 562 6.48 -19.38 -10.34
N GLY A 563 5.99 -18.75 -11.40
CA GLY A 563 5.64 -19.46 -12.64
C GLY A 563 6.86 -20.13 -13.23
N TYR A 564 6.90 -21.47 -13.25
CA TYR A 564 7.87 -22.23 -14.04
C TYR A 564 7.51 -22.10 -15.51
N SER A 565 6.21 -22.23 -15.81
CA SER A 565 5.59 -21.82 -17.07
C SER A 565 4.50 -20.77 -16.81
N THR A 566 3.63 -20.51 -17.78
CA THR A 566 2.46 -19.65 -17.58
C THR A 566 1.40 -20.41 -16.78
N PHE A 567 0.90 -19.81 -15.70
CA PHE A 567 -0.14 -20.37 -14.84
C PHE A 567 -1.31 -19.40 -14.62
N SER A 568 -2.49 -19.93 -14.33
CA SER A 568 -3.67 -19.12 -14.03
C SER A 568 -4.69 -19.85 -13.14
N GLY A 569 -5.42 -19.07 -12.32
CA GLY A 569 -6.49 -19.57 -11.46
C GLY A 569 -6.03 -20.39 -10.26
N ALA A 570 -4.75 -20.34 -9.91
CA ALA A 570 -4.20 -21.01 -8.75
C ALA A 570 -4.63 -20.33 -7.43
N SER A 571 -4.35 -20.99 -6.32
CA SER A 571 -4.54 -20.47 -4.96
C SER A 571 -3.31 -20.74 -4.11
N LEU A 572 -3.13 -19.97 -3.02
CA LEU A 572 -2.09 -20.14 -2.01
C LEU A 572 -2.72 -20.09 -0.62
N THR A 573 -2.49 -21.12 0.19
CA THR A 573 -2.88 -21.17 1.61
C THR A 573 -1.66 -21.34 2.49
N GLY A 574 -1.45 -20.44 3.44
CA GLY A 574 -0.51 -20.64 4.55
C GLY A 574 -1.29 -21.04 5.81
N SER A 575 -0.93 -22.14 6.46
CA SER A 575 -1.68 -22.68 7.60
C SER A 575 -0.79 -23.27 8.70
N TYR A 576 -1.12 -23.02 9.97
CA TYR A 576 -0.52 -23.60 11.16
C TYR A 576 -1.56 -23.84 12.27
N THR A 577 -1.28 -24.78 13.17
CA THR A 577 -2.03 -24.97 14.42
C THR A 577 -1.40 -24.15 15.56
N THR A 578 -2.19 -23.28 16.19
CA THR A 578 -1.76 -22.52 17.39
C THR A 578 -1.64 -23.45 18.59
N GLY A 579 -0.42 -23.64 19.12
CA GLY A 579 -0.20 -24.42 20.34
C GLY A 579 -0.54 -23.63 21.60
N GLY A 580 -1.77 -23.77 22.09
CA GLY A 580 -2.12 -23.39 23.47
C GLY A 580 -1.57 -24.41 24.48
N GLY A 581 -1.14 -23.95 25.66
CA GLY A 581 -0.85 -24.82 26.82
C GLY A 581 0.50 -24.64 27.52
N GLY A 582 1.43 -23.84 26.99
CA GLY A 582 2.69 -23.54 27.69
C GLY A 582 2.55 -22.38 28.69
N THR A 583 3.04 -22.52 29.91
CA THR A 583 3.05 -21.43 30.91
C THR A 583 3.92 -20.26 30.43
N GLN A 584 3.41 -19.03 30.47
CA GLN A 584 4.10 -17.81 30.04
C GLN A 584 3.81 -16.63 30.98
N THR A 585 4.88 -15.93 31.38
CA THR A 585 4.82 -14.70 32.18
C THR A 585 4.97 -13.48 31.27
N TYR A 586 4.08 -12.51 31.45
CA TYR A 586 4.10 -11.20 30.81
C TYR A 586 4.29 -10.13 31.89
N SER A 587 5.05 -9.07 31.64
CA SER A 587 5.36 -8.04 32.63
C SER A 587 5.33 -6.61 32.06
N ASN A 588 5.08 -5.65 32.93
CA ASN A 588 5.32 -4.22 32.70
C ASN A 588 6.22 -3.69 33.82
N THR A 589 7.27 -2.97 33.44
CA THR A 589 8.29 -2.37 34.34
C THR A 589 8.53 -0.89 34.01
N THR A 590 7.50 -0.22 33.49
CA THR A 590 7.45 1.24 33.34
C THR A 590 6.70 1.83 34.53
N ASP A 591 7.19 2.93 35.08
CA ASP A 591 6.56 3.59 36.22
C ASP A 591 5.22 4.23 35.83
N TYR A 592 4.16 3.95 36.59
CA TYR A 592 2.86 4.64 36.46
C TYR A 592 2.54 5.38 37.76
N THR A 593 2.58 6.72 37.71
CA THR A 593 2.35 7.60 38.87
C THR A 593 0.97 7.40 39.49
N ILE A 594 0.95 7.30 40.81
CA ILE A 594 -0.24 7.31 41.66
C ILE A 594 -0.27 8.66 42.37
N SER A 595 -1.38 9.39 42.23
CA SER A 595 -1.62 10.70 42.83
C SER A 595 -2.82 10.63 43.78
N ASP A 596 -2.87 11.54 44.77
CA ASP A 596 -3.96 11.70 45.73
C ASP A 596 -5.35 11.53 45.09
N ASN A 597 -6.17 10.63 45.65
CA ASN A 597 -7.55 10.37 45.22
C ASN A 597 -7.72 10.02 43.73
N ALA A 598 -6.67 9.61 43.02
CA ALA A 598 -6.70 9.35 41.58
C ALA A 598 -6.73 7.85 41.24
N THR A 599 -7.01 7.53 39.96
CA THR A 599 -6.94 6.17 39.40
C THR A 599 -5.92 6.12 38.29
N VAL A 600 -5.04 5.11 38.28
CA VAL A 600 -4.08 4.84 37.22
C VAL A 600 -4.14 3.39 36.74
N ASP A 601 -4.03 3.18 35.43
CA ASP A 601 -4.02 1.88 34.75
C ASP A 601 -2.61 1.61 34.17
N SER A 602 -1.94 0.55 34.62
CA SER A 602 -0.73 0.02 33.96
C SER A 602 -1.09 -1.20 33.09
N PRO A 603 -0.93 -1.14 31.74
CA PRO A 603 -1.37 -2.20 30.84
C PRO A 603 -0.30 -3.28 30.56
N ILE A 604 -0.76 -4.49 30.25
CA ILE A 604 0.00 -5.59 29.64
C ILE A 604 -0.83 -6.15 28.48
N THR A 605 -0.29 -6.12 27.26
CA THR A 605 -0.96 -6.70 26.08
C THR A 605 -0.53 -8.15 25.88
N VAL A 606 -1.49 -9.07 25.90
CA VAL A 606 -1.30 -10.49 25.60
C VAL A 606 -1.85 -10.78 24.21
N SER A 607 -1.04 -11.42 23.36
CA SER A 607 -1.40 -11.76 21.98
C SER A 607 -0.81 -13.11 21.56
N GLY A 608 -1.35 -13.69 20.48
CA GLY A 608 -0.89 -14.98 19.94
C GLY A 608 -1.30 -16.22 20.75
N ARG A 609 -2.05 -16.05 21.85
CA ARG A 609 -2.63 -17.13 22.66
C ARG A 609 -4.01 -17.52 22.13
N SER A 610 -4.64 -18.55 22.71
CA SER A 610 -5.97 -19.03 22.31
C SER A 610 -6.71 -19.66 23.50
N GLY A 611 -8.01 -19.41 23.61
CA GLY A 611 -8.83 -19.84 24.75
C GLY A 611 -8.76 -18.87 25.92
N ASN A 612 -9.17 -19.35 27.10
CA ASN A 612 -9.23 -18.57 28.32
C ASN A 612 -7.93 -18.69 29.15
N ALA A 613 -7.73 -17.74 30.06
CA ALA A 613 -6.71 -17.82 31.11
C ALA A 613 -6.96 -19.03 32.06
N PRO A 614 -5.96 -19.50 32.82
CA PRO A 614 -6.13 -20.65 33.71
C PRO A 614 -6.81 -20.26 35.03
N SER A 615 -7.29 -21.27 35.76
CA SER A 615 -7.88 -21.08 37.09
C SER A 615 -6.88 -20.86 38.23
N ASN A 616 -5.58 -20.82 37.90
CA ASN A 616 -4.47 -20.61 38.83
C ASN A 616 -3.44 -19.60 38.29
N ALA A 617 -3.89 -18.57 37.56
CA ALA A 617 -3.02 -17.53 37.04
C ALA A 617 -2.32 -16.77 38.17
N SER A 618 -1.01 -16.53 38.04
CA SER A 618 -0.20 -15.89 39.08
C SER A 618 0.09 -14.44 38.71
N VAL A 619 -0.29 -13.49 39.57
CA VAL A 619 -0.07 -12.05 39.40
C VAL A 619 0.87 -11.54 40.48
N THR A 620 2.01 -10.98 40.09
CA THR A 620 2.97 -10.33 41.00
C THR A 620 2.90 -8.82 40.82
N VAL A 621 2.81 -8.07 41.92
CA VAL A 621 2.77 -6.61 41.92
C VAL A 621 3.88 -6.04 42.80
N ALA A 622 4.47 -4.92 42.37
CA ALA A 622 5.41 -4.11 43.12
C ALA A 622 5.07 -2.62 42.91
N ILE A 623 4.36 -2.05 43.88
CA ILE A 623 3.92 -0.64 43.92
C ILE A 623 4.68 0.07 45.04
N VAL A 624 5.26 1.23 44.73
CA VAL A 624 5.88 2.12 45.70
C VAL A 624 4.84 3.12 46.19
N HIS A 625 4.64 3.23 47.50
CA HIS A 625 3.71 4.17 48.14
C HIS A 625 4.06 4.34 49.62
N THR A 626 4.02 5.56 50.16
CA THR A 626 4.34 5.81 51.58
C THR A 626 3.26 5.33 52.55
N TYR A 627 2.02 5.15 52.10
CA TYR A 627 0.92 4.57 52.89
C TYR A 627 0.14 3.55 52.05
N GLN A 628 0.31 2.24 52.27
CA GLN A 628 -0.38 1.22 51.46
C GLN A 628 -1.86 1.03 51.84
N GLY A 629 -2.24 1.46 53.05
CA GLY A 629 -3.60 1.41 53.57
C GLY A 629 -4.61 2.26 52.79
N ASP A 630 -4.16 3.12 51.86
CA ASP A 630 -5.05 3.97 51.08
C ASP A 630 -5.41 3.42 49.70
N LEU A 631 -4.58 2.51 49.19
CA LEU A 631 -4.71 1.95 47.86
C LEU A 631 -5.81 0.88 47.77
N LYS A 632 -6.52 0.87 46.64
CA LYS A 632 -7.23 -0.29 46.12
C LYS A 632 -6.59 -0.70 44.81
N VAL A 633 -6.24 -1.98 44.70
CA VAL A 633 -5.49 -2.54 43.57
C VAL A 633 -6.30 -3.70 43.00
N ASP A 634 -6.67 -3.61 41.72
CA ASP A 634 -7.39 -4.66 40.99
C ASP A 634 -6.64 -5.03 39.71
N LEU A 635 -6.67 -6.32 39.34
CA LEU A 635 -6.43 -6.72 37.96
C LEU A 635 -7.71 -6.47 37.16
N VAL A 636 -7.58 -5.80 36.02
CA VAL A 636 -8.64 -5.63 35.01
C VAL A 636 -8.38 -6.65 33.88
N ALA A 637 -9.37 -7.49 33.61
CA ALA A 637 -9.37 -8.42 32.48
C ALA A 637 -9.74 -7.69 31.16
N PRO A 638 -9.50 -8.28 29.98
CA PRO A 638 -9.71 -7.61 28.69
C PRO A 638 -11.16 -7.24 28.37
N ASP A 639 -12.13 -7.85 29.04
CA ASP A 639 -13.57 -7.54 28.98
C ASP A 639 -13.98 -6.36 29.90
N GLY A 640 -13.13 -6.01 30.88
CA GLY A 640 -13.38 -5.05 31.95
C GLY A 640 -13.62 -5.64 33.34
N SER A 641 -13.65 -6.97 33.50
CA SER A 641 -13.87 -7.65 34.78
C SER A 641 -12.75 -7.38 35.80
N LEU A 642 -13.13 -7.18 37.07
CA LEU A 642 -12.22 -6.72 38.13
C LEU A 642 -11.95 -7.81 39.18
N TYR A 643 -10.67 -8.10 39.40
CA TYR A 643 -10.18 -9.07 40.37
C TYR A 643 -9.31 -8.36 41.43
N ASN A 644 -9.79 -8.29 42.67
CA ASN A 644 -9.11 -7.52 43.71
C ASN A 644 -7.82 -8.21 44.22
N ILE A 645 -6.74 -7.43 44.28
CA ILE A 645 -5.41 -7.84 44.79
C ILE A 645 -5.12 -7.18 46.14
N HIS A 646 -5.57 -5.94 46.35
CA HIS A 646 -5.45 -5.18 47.59
C HIS A 646 -6.64 -4.24 47.75
N ASN A 647 -7.13 -4.04 48.97
CA ASN A 647 -8.21 -3.08 49.24
C ASN A 647 -8.05 -2.48 50.64
N ARG A 648 -7.28 -1.39 50.74
CA ARG A 648 -7.09 -0.59 51.95
C ARG A 648 -6.70 -1.40 53.20
N THR A 649 -5.80 -2.36 53.02
CA THR A 649 -5.23 -3.22 54.09
C THR A 649 -3.78 -2.84 54.39
N GLY A 650 -3.24 -3.30 55.53
CA GLY A 650 -1.84 -3.06 55.94
C GLY A 650 -1.60 -1.77 56.73
N GLY A 651 -2.49 -0.78 56.63
CA GLY A 651 -2.39 0.48 57.38
C GLY A 651 -1.19 1.33 56.94
N SER A 652 -0.51 1.95 57.90
CA SER A 652 0.65 2.86 57.70
C SER A 652 1.97 2.14 57.40
N ALA A 653 1.91 1.10 56.56
CA ALA A 653 3.09 0.38 56.09
C ALA A 653 3.32 0.72 54.62
N ASP A 654 4.56 1.08 54.27
CA ASP A 654 4.95 1.43 52.91
C ASP A 654 4.75 0.24 51.93
N ASN A 655 4.42 0.58 50.68
CA ASN A 655 4.50 -0.26 49.48
C ASN A 655 3.54 -1.47 49.39
N VAL A 656 3.13 -1.84 48.18
CA VAL A 656 2.39 -3.09 47.91
C VAL A 656 3.25 -4.01 47.06
N ALA A 657 3.95 -4.93 47.71
CA ALA A 657 4.78 -5.96 47.08
C ALA A 657 4.24 -7.36 47.44
N LYS A 658 3.58 -8.05 46.51
CA LYS A 658 3.03 -9.39 46.72
C LYS A 658 2.74 -10.14 45.41
N THR A 659 2.63 -11.47 45.52
CA THR A 659 2.10 -12.36 44.49
C THR A 659 0.77 -12.94 44.95
N VAL A 660 -0.22 -12.99 44.05
CA VAL A 660 -1.53 -13.59 44.29
C VAL A 660 -1.88 -14.58 43.17
N THR A 661 -2.64 -15.62 43.50
CA THR A 661 -3.18 -16.57 42.52
C THR A 661 -4.66 -16.25 42.28
N LEU A 662 -5.06 -16.06 41.03
CA LEU A 662 -6.43 -15.73 40.62
C LEU A 662 -7.01 -16.82 39.73
N ASN A 663 -8.31 -17.08 39.89
CA ASN A 663 -9.06 -17.88 38.94
C ASN A 663 -9.57 -16.98 37.82
N LEU A 664 -8.95 -17.10 36.64
CA LEU A 664 -9.29 -16.32 35.45
C LEU A 664 -9.91 -17.21 34.35
N SER A 665 -10.48 -18.38 34.69
CA SER A 665 -10.95 -19.35 33.69
C SER A 665 -12.14 -18.91 32.86
N THR A 666 -12.80 -17.81 33.21
CA THR A 666 -13.83 -17.13 32.42
C THR A 666 -13.25 -16.16 31.38
N GLU A 667 -12.02 -15.72 31.56
CA GLU A 667 -11.44 -14.57 30.84
C GLU A 667 -10.69 -14.97 29.58
N ALA A 668 -10.89 -14.23 28.49
CA ALA A 668 -10.11 -14.42 27.27
C ALA A 668 -8.61 -14.14 27.53
N LEU A 669 -7.74 -15.08 27.13
CA LEU A 669 -6.30 -14.98 27.43
C LEU A 669 -5.65 -13.84 26.61
N ASN A 670 -6.05 -13.68 25.34
CA ASN A 670 -5.64 -12.53 24.51
C ASN A 670 -6.38 -11.26 24.90
N GLY A 671 -5.68 -10.14 24.90
CA GLY A 671 -6.22 -8.80 25.12
C GLY A 671 -5.32 -7.94 26.00
N THR A 672 -5.79 -6.74 26.32
CA THR A 672 -5.07 -5.81 27.20
C THR A 672 -5.52 -6.00 28.64
N TRP A 673 -4.75 -6.78 29.39
CA TRP A 673 -4.85 -6.86 30.84
C TRP A 673 -4.31 -5.57 31.46
N LYS A 674 -4.78 -5.18 32.65
CA LYS A 674 -4.27 -3.99 33.35
C LYS A 674 -4.15 -4.23 34.85
N LEU A 675 -3.16 -3.62 35.49
CA LEU A 675 -3.19 -3.36 36.91
C LEU A 675 -3.77 -1.96 37.14
N ARG A 676 -4.94 -1.89 37.76
CA ARG A 676 -5.56 -0.64 38.20
C ARG A 676 -5.18 -0.37 39.64
N VAL A 677 -4.72 0.84 39.91
CA VAL A 677 -4.51 1.35 41.26
C VAL A 677 -5.35 2.61 41.46
N ASN A 678 -6.22 2.56 42.45
CA ASN A 678 -6.97 3.68 42.98
C ASN A 678 -6.32 4.10 44.30
N ASP A 679 -5.84 5.33 44.40
CA ASP A 679 -5.74 5.97 45.71
C ASP A 679 -7.12 6.52 46.10
N ASN A 680 -7.45 6.45 47.40
CA ASN A 680 -8.74 6.86 47.96
C ASN A 680 -8.55 7.67 49.26
N ALA A 681 -7.35 8.21 49.50
CA ALA A 681 -7.10 9.28 50.46
C ALA A 681 -6.20 10.36 49.81
N GLY A 682 -5.62 11.23 50.63
CA GLY A 682 -4.62 12.20 50.19
C GLY A 682 -3.64 12.55 51.31
N GLY A 683 -2.46 13.01 50.93
CA GLY A 683 -1.28 13.20 51.78
C GLY A 683 -0.08 12.34 51.38
N ASP A 684 -0.32 11.24 50.66
CA ASP A 684 0.66 10.22 50.27
C ASP A 684 0.55 9.93 48.76
N THR A 685 1.69 9.73 48.08
CA THR A 685 1.74 9.47 46.63
C THR A 685 2.77 8.40 46.30
N GLY A 686 2.80 7.93 45.05
CA GLY A 686 3.78 6.94 44.61
C GLY A 686 3.66 6.53 43.16
N TYR A 687 3.97 5.27 42.86
CA TYR A 687 3.91 4.72 41.50
C TYR A 687 3.86 3.18 41.47
N ILE A 688 3.23 2.63 40.44
CA ILE A 688 3.40 1.21 40.07
C ILE A 688 4.80 1.08 39.45
N ASN A 689 5.73 0.44 40.15
CA ASN A 689 7.11 0.24 39.70
C ASN A 689 7.22 -0.97 38.75
N SER A 690 6.51 -2.06 39.05
CA SER A 690 6.37 -3.17 38.11
C SER A 690 5.23 -4.11 38.50
N TRP A 691 4.73 -4.86 37.50
CA TRP A 691 3.87 -6.01 37.74
C TRP A 691 4.02 -7.06 36.63
N SER A 692 3.55 -8.27 36.91
CA SER A 692 3.50 -9.37 35.95
C SER A 692 2.29 -10.26 36.15
N VAL A 693 1.87 -10.93 35.07
CA VAL A 693 0.83 -11.96 35.07
C VAL A 693 1.34 -13.20 34.34
N THR A 694 1.08 -14.38 34.90
CA THR A 694 1.50 -15.68 34.37
C THR A 694 0.29 -16.57 34.11
N PHE A 695 0.18 -17.05 32.86
CA PHE A 695 -0.90 -17.91 32.34
C PHE A 695 -0.36 -19.24 31.81
#